data_AF-A0A8C7V2D4-F1
#
_entry.id   AF-A0A8C7V2D4-F1
#
_cell.length_a   1.000
_cell.length_b   1.000
_cell.length_c   1.000
_cell.angle_alpha   90.00
_cell.angle_beta   90.00
_cell.angle_gamma   90.00
#
_symmetry.space_group_name_H-M   'P 1'
#
loop_
_entity.id
_entity.type
_entity.pdbx_description
1 polymer ?
#
loop_
_entity_poly.entity_id
_entity_poly.type
_entity_poly.pdbx_seq_one_letter_code
_entity_poly.pdbx_strand_id
1 'polypeptide(L)'
;MPFSDWLLVGTLLALGGSWNVIRADGGSERNCSAIPPYLPSTMVNTTLRLQALREAMSSVNVSAYIIPGTDAHLSEYIAPRDARMAFMTGFTGSAGTAVVTLNKAVLWTDSRYWVQAERQMDCNWELEKDVSISSIADWLIREVSDTDNIGFDPFLFSIRKAVHKDPSKLMLKSIPDNLVDRVWTDRPLIPPDNLIRLPDRVVGRTWQMKVEHIRTQMTDNPYKPTAVLLSALDETACKNATPHRSLLICSVPGLFNLRGSDVPYNPFFYSYTLLTLNEIWLFVHKDRVTEDLKLYLNSTCFPLAHCVQLLEYEQVRVMLKNYMATSGVKVWIGTEYTNYALYELITPEKLLTSAYSPVLTTKAVKDETEQRILRDAHVRDAVAVIQLLMWLEKVVPEGKETEMTAAHYVNECRSKQKDSRGPSFETISASGPNAALAHYSPSNATSRKLTVDEMYLVDSGGQYLDGTTDITRTVHWGIPTDMQKEAFTRVLMGNIEISRTIFPSGTKGVNMEMLGRRALWEVGLNYGHGTGHGVGNYFGVHECTIALLIVVSLPEPGYYKENDFGIRIEDVVVIVPAHTKYGHNYLTFETVSLVPYDRKLIDTSLMSPQQLQWLDNYYLTIRELMGAELDRQGLTEEKTWMLKHTVPFQSATASAAVSSLSLTLSALATTLLHILL
;
A
#
# COMPACT_ATOMS: atom_id res chain seq x y z
N MET A 1 -37.58 -72.66 -29.30
CA MET A 1 -38.63 -71.90 -30.04
C MET A 1 -39.42 -71.09 -29.03
N PRO A 2 -39.93 -69.91 -29.41
CA PRO A 2 -39.22 -68.66 -29.72
C PRO A 2 -38.75 -67.96 -28.41
N PHE A 3 -37.89 -66.95 -28.36
CA PHE A 3 -37.63 -65.75 -29.18
C PHE A 3 -38.62 -64.57 -28.99
N SER A 4 -38.07 -63.36 -29.10
CA SER A 4 -38.54 -62.10 -28.49
C SER A 4 -39.36 -61.20 -29.41
N ASP A 5 -40.31 -60.46 -28.83
CA ASP A 5 -40.94 -59.29 -29.45
C ASP A 5 -40.24 -57.98 -29.07
N TRP A 6 -39.96 -57.15 -30.07
CA TRP A 6 -39.55 -55.74 -30.03
C TRP A 6 -39.86 -55.12 -31.39
N LEU A 7 -40.39 -53.89 -31.45
CA LEU A 7 -40.03 -52.81 -32.40
C LEU A 7 -41.05 -51.64 -32.39
N LEU A 8 -40.51 -50.40 -32.41
CA LEU A 8 -41.11 -49.05 -32.61
C LEU A 8 -42.46 -48.70 -31.91
N VAL A 9 -42.55 -47.71 -31.01
CA VAL A 9 -42.23 -46.26 -31.09
C VAL A 9 -43.29 -45.44 -31.85
N GLY A 10 -43.96 -44.52 -31.14
CA GLY A 10 -44.95 -43.59 -31.69
C GLY A 10 -45.42 -42.51 -30.70
N THR A 11 -44.67 -41.40 -30.63
CA THR A 11 -45.07 -40.04 -30.20
C THR A 11 -46.32 -39.85 -29.29
N LEU A 12 -46.11 -39.44 -28.04
CA LEU A 12 -46.68 -38.21 -27.42
C LEU A 12 -46.42 -38.17 -25.89
N LEU A 13 -45.55 -37.26 -25.43
CA LEU A 13 -45.61 -36.62 -24.11
C LEU A 13 -44.54 -35.51 -24.03
N ALA A 14 -44.95 -34.27 -24.26
CA ALA A 14 -44.15 -33.09 -24.01
C ALA A 14 -44.63 -32.40 -22.71
N LEU A 15 -43.84 -31.46 -22.19
CA LEU A 15 -44.17 -30.59 -21.04
C LEU A 15 -44.30 -31.31 -19.68
N GLY A 16 -43.16 -31.79 -19.15
CA GLY A 16 -43.06 -32.29 -17.77
C GLY A 16 -41.63 -32.38 -17.23
N GLY A 17 -40.66 -31.76 -17.90
CA GLY A 17 -39.24 -31.88 -17.55
C GLY A 17 -38.80 -30.85 -16.52
N SER A 18 -38.85 -31.20 -15.23
CA SER A 18 -38.09 -30.47 -14.21
C SER A 18 -36.60 -30.68 -14.45
N TRP A 19 -35.99 -29.79 -15.23
CA TRP A 19 -34.54 -29.67 -15.31
C TRP A 19 -34.05 -29.13 -13.97
N ASN A 20 -33.82 -30.04 -13.02
CA ASN A 20 -32.89 -29.81 -11.92
C ASN A 20 -31.49 -29.71 -12.55
N VAL A 21 -31.21 -28.55 -13.14
CA VAL A 21 -29.86 -28.08 -13.38
C VAL A 21 -29.20 -28.12 -12.02
N ILE A 22 -28.30 -29.10 -11.84
CA ILE A 22 -27.30 -29.01 -10.78
C ILE A 22 -26.54 -27.74 -11.10
N ARG A 23 -26.85 -26.66 -10.37
CA ARG A 23 -25.91 -25.54 -10.27
C ARG A 23 -24.62 -26.18 -9.78
N ALA A 24 -23.64 -26.21 -10.65
CA ALA A 24 -22.28 -26.28 -10.16
C ALA A 24 -22.11 -25.00 -9.34
N ASP A 25 -22.03 -25.14 -8.02
CA ASP A 25 -21.24 -24.23 -7.21
C ASP A 25 -19.78 -24.45 -7.64
N GLY A 26 -19.47 -23.88 -8.81
CA GLY A 26 -18.16 -23.87 -9.42
C GLY A 26 -17.29 -22.94 -8.62
N GLY A 27 -16.84 -23.44 -7.46
CA GLY A 27 -15.94 -22.73 -6.57
C GLY A 27 -14.80 -22.14 -7.36
N SER A 28 -14.46 -20.88 -7.09
CA SER A 28 -13.35 -20.22 -7.76
C SER A 28 -11.98 -20.81 -7.36
N GLU A 29 -11.96 -21.61 -6.30
CA GLU A 29 -10.78 -22.13 -5.61
C GLU A 29 -10.50 -23.59 -5.98
N ARG A 30 -9.24 -23.99 -5.92
CA ARG A 30 -8.80 -25.37 -6.18
C ARG A 30 -9.45 -26.37 -5.20
N ASN A 31 -9.68 -27.60 -5.68
CA ASN A 31 -10.07 -28.72 -4.82
C ASN A 31 -9.14 -29.90 -5.08
N CYS A 32 -8.07 -29.97 -4.27
CA CYS A 32 -7.05 -31.02 -4.33
C CYS A 32 -7.51 -32.38 -3.77
N SER A 33 -8.67 -32.43 -3.11
CA SER A 33 -9.29 -33.66 -2.59
C SER A 33 -10.23 -34.32 -3.60
N ALA A 34 -10.54 -33.65 -4.72
CA ALA A 34 -11.33 -34.22 -5.81
C ALA A 34 -10.48 -35.16 -6.68
N ILE A 35 -11.14 -36.09 -7.39
CA ILE A 35 -10.50 -37.03 -8.30
C ILE A 35 -11.24 -36.98 -9.66
N PRO A 36 -10.66 -36.37 -10.72
CA PRO A 36 -9.41 -35.59 -10.70
C PRO A 36 -9.53 -34.31 -9.86
N PRO A 37 -8.41 -33.72 -9.39
CA PRO A 37 -8.41 -32.42 -8.74
C PRO A 37 -9.02 -31.34 -9.63
N TYR A 38 -9.83 -30.46 -9.03
CA TYR A 38 -10.27 -29.24 -9.71
C TYR A 38 -9.22 -28.15 -9.52
N LEU A 39 -8.77 -27.54 -10.61
CA LEU A 39 -7.77 -26.47 -10.64
C LEU A 39 -8.35 -25.27 -11.41
N PRO A 40 -8.33 -24.06 -10.84
CA PRO A 40 -8.82 -22.85 -11.51
C PRO A 40 -7.99 -22.48 -12.75
N SER A 41 -8.57 -21.74 -13.69
CA SER A 41 -7.85 -21.26 -14.89
C SER A 41 -6.71 -20.27 -14.60
N THR A 42 -6.64 -19.75 -13.37
CA THR A 42 -5.58 -18.88 -12.84
C THR A 42 -4.44 -19.64 -12.15
N MET A 43 -4.52 -20.97 -12.07
CA MET A 43 -3.50 -21.82 -11.44
C MET A 43 -2.23 -21.93 -12.29
N VAL A 44 -1.06 -21.83 -11.66
CA VAL A 44 0.25 -22.06 -12.29
C VAL A 44 0.78 -23.43 -11.86
N ASN A 45 1.17 -24.27 -12.83
CA ASN A 45 1.83 -25.55 -12.54
C ASN A 45 3.32 -25.33 -12.20
N THR A 46 3.71 -25.79 -11.03
CA THR A 46 5.02 -25.58 -10.38
C THR A 46 5.85 -26.85 -10.24
N THR A 47 5.33 -28.03 -10.60
CA THR A 47 5.98 -29.34 -10.36
C THR A 47 7.43 -29.39 -10.83
N LEU A 48 7.73 -28.90 -12.05
CA LEU A 48 9.09 -28.86 -12.59
C LEU A 48 10.00 -27.84 -11.86
N ARG A 49 9.44 -26.70 -11.41
CA ARG A 49 10.17 -25.68 -10.63
C ARG A 49 10.55 -26.24 -9.26
N LEU A 50 9.63 -26.94 -8.60
CA LEU A 50 9.87 -27.63 -7.33
C LEU A 50 10.90 -28.76 -7.44
N GLN A 51 10.86 -29.55 -8.52
CA GLN A 51 11.89 -30.57 -8.76
C GLN A 51 13.29 -29.93 -8.90
N ALA A 52 13.45 -28.95 -9.80
CA ALA A 52 14.73 -28.29 -10.03
C ALA A 52 15.26 -27.60 -8.76
N LEU A 53 14.38 -26.98 -7.95
CA LEU A 53 14.78 -26.39 -6.67
C LEU A 53 15.28 -27.44 -5.67
N ARG A 54 14.63 -28.62 -5.58
CA ARG A 54 15.06 -29.71 -4.68
C ARG A 54 16.40 -30.32 -5.12
N GLU A 55 16.66 -30.40 -6.42
CA GLU A 55 17.98 -30.75 -6.96
C GLU A 55 19.05 -29.71 -6.58
N ALA A 56 18.72 -28.41 -6.70
CA ALA A 56 19.60 -27.32 -6.28
C ALA A 56 19.86 -27.31 -4.76
N MET A 57 18.84 -27.55 -3.93
CA MET A 57 18.96 -27.71 -2.47
C MET A 57 19.89 -28.88 -2.10
N SER A 58 19.73 -30.02 -2.77
CA SER A 58 20.58 -31.20 -2.57
C SER A 58 22.05 -30.89 -2.88
N SER A 59 22.33 -30.10 -3.93
CA SER A 59 23.70 -29.71 -4.31
C SER A 59 24.44 -28.88 -3.24
N VAL A 60 23.72 -28.24 -2.32
CA VAL A 60 24.28 -27.43 -1.23
C VAL A 60 24.02 -28.03 0.16
N ASN A 61 23.54 -29.26 0.24
CA ASN A 61 23.22 -29.99 1.48
C ASN A 61 22.30 -29.19 2.43
N VAL A 62 21.08 -28.88 1.96
CA VAL A 62 19.97 -28.35 2.78
C VAL A 62 18.70 -29.17 2.55
N SER A 63 17.97 -29.49 3.63
CA SER A 63 16.72 -30.28 3.58
C SER A 63 15.48 -29.40 3.43
N ALA A 64 15.57 -28.12 3.79
CA ALA A 64 14.55 -27.10 3.56
C ALA A 64 15.16 -25.80 3.04
N TYR A 65 14.36 -25.01 2.30
CA TYR A 65 14.73 -23.68 1.82
C TYR A 65 13.57 -22.69 2.02
N ILE A 66 13.86 -21.50 2.55
CA ILE A 66 12.87 -20.46 2.87
C ILE A 66 12.92 -19.35 1.82
N ILE A 67 11.77 -19.03 1.23
CA ILE A 67 11.59 -18.07 0.13
C ILE A 67 10.54 -17.03 0.54
N PRO A 68 10.93 -15.92 1.19
CA PRO A 68 10.02 -14.82 1.50
C PRO A 68 9.64 -14.03 0.24
N GLY A 69 8.45 -13.44 0.22
CA GLY A 69 8.04 -12.47 -0.80
C GLY A 69 8.64 -11.09 -0.56
N THR A 70 9.94 -10.91 -0.79
CA THR A 70 10.63 -9.61 -0.69
C THR A 70 11.95 -9.61 -1.48
N ASP A 71 12.64 -8.47 -1.53
CA ASP A 71 13.92 -8.28 -2.24
C ASP A 71 15.13 -8.10 -1.28
N ALA A 72 16.30 -7.81 -1.83
CA ALA A 72 17.53 -7.60 -1.08
C ALA A 72 17.56 -6.32 -0.21
N HIS A 73 16.55 -5.46 -0.34
CA HIS A 73 16.38 -4.20 0.39
C HIS A 73 15.18 -4.23 1.34
N LEU A 74 14.51 -5.38 1.42
CA LEU A 74 13.31 -5.61 2.22
C LEU A 74 12.13 -4.72 1.80
N SER A 75 12.04 -4.42 0.51
CA SER A 75 10.95 -3.65 -0.12
C SER A 75 9.61 -4.39 0.02
N GLU A 76 8.53 -3.62 0.16
CA GLU A 76 7.15 -4.13 0.17
C GLU A 76 6.66 -4.42 -1.26
N TYR A 77 6.73 -3.42 -2.13
CA TYR A 77 6.61 -3.62 -3.57
C TYR A 77 7.96 -4.09 -4.12
N ILE A 78 7.96 -5.15 -4.91
CA ILE A 78 9.18 -5.75 -5.50
C ILE A 78 9.13 -5.72 -7.02
N ALA A 79 10.30 -5.60 -7.65
CA ALA A 79 10.40 -5.71 -9.10
C ALA A 79 10.10 -7.15 -9.57
N PRO A 80 9.60 -7.36 -10.81
CA PRO A 80 9.30 -8.69 -11.34
C PRO A 80 10.48 -9.67 -11.28
N ARG A 81 11.72 -9.18 -11.32
CA ARG A 81 12.95 -9.98 -11.18
C ARG A 81 13.19 -10.55 -9.78
N ASP A 82 12.58 -9.99 -8.73
CA ASP A 82 12.74 -10.43 -7.34
C ASP A 82 11.50 -11.17 -6.80
N ALA A 83 10.46 -11.34 -7.62
CA ALA A 83 9.23 -12.07 -7.33
C ALA A 83 9.41 -13.61 -7.26
N ARG A 84 10.48 -14.07 -6.60
CA ARG A 84 10.90 -15.47 -6.44
C ARG A 84 9.83 -16.35 -5.83
N MET A 85 9.10 -15.83 -4.83
CA MET A 85 7.95 -16.51 -4.24
C MET A 85 6.90 -16.80 -5.31
N ALA A 86 6.45 -15.79 -6.06
CA ALA A 86 5.44 -15.93 -7.10
C ALA A 86 5.88 -16.82 -8.27
N PHE A 87 7.17 -16.78 -8.65
CA PHE A 87 7.74 -17.74 -9.60
C PHE A 87 7.62 -19.18 -9.08
N MET A 88 7.92 -19.43 -7.80
CA MET A 88 7.89 -20.79 -7.24
C MET A 88 6.48 -21.31 -6.93
N THR A 89 5.53 -20.46 -6.52
CA THR A 89 4.19 -20.86 -6.05
C THR A 89 3.07 -20.63 -7.06
N GLY A 90 3.23 -19.69 -8.01
CA GLY A 90 2.14 -19.14 -8.82
C GLY A 90 1.35 -18.01 -8.15
N PHE A 91 1.46 -17.85 -6.82
CA PHE A 91 0.71 -16.86 -6.05
C PHE A 91 1.37 -15.47 -6.11
N THR A 92 0.59 -14.46 -6.48
CA THR A 92 1.07 -13.10 -6.81
C THR A 92 0.68 -12.02 -5.79
N GLY A 93 0.21 -12.38 -4.59
CA GLY A 93 -0.09 -11.39 -3.54
C GLY A 93 1.19 -10.82 -2.91
N SER A 94 1.13 -9.56 -2.44
CA SER A 94 2.33 -8.84 -1.95
C SER A 94 2.91 -9.37 -0.64
N ALA A 95 2.17 -10.17 0.12
CA ALA A 95 2.61 -10.72 1.39
C ALA A 95 2.62 -12.26 1.36
N GLY A 96 3.75 -12.84 1.75
CA GLY A 96 3.82 -14.28 2.01
C GLY A 96 5.23 -14.77 2.32
N THR A 97 5.32 -16.04 2.70
CA THR A 97 6.60 -16.77 2.75
C THR A 97 6.35 -18.21 2.35
N ALA A 98 7.08 -18.68 1.35
CA ALA A 98 7.09 -20.06 0.91
C ALA A 98 8.23 -20.84 1.61
N VAL A 99 7.96 -22.08 1.99
CA VAL A 99 8.99 -23.03 2.46
C VAL A 99 8.90 -24.30 1.62
N VAL A 100 10.03 -24.76 1.11
CA VAL A 100 10.13 -26.00 0.33
C VAL A 100 11.06 -26.96 1.07
N THR A 101 10.61 -28.19 1.30
CA THR A 101 11.49 -29.30 1.72
C THR A 101 11.72 -30.24 0.54
N LEU A 102 12.54 -31.28 0.72
CA LEU A 102 12.76 -32.33 -0.28
C LEU A 102 11.47 -33.06 -0.72
N ASN A 103 10.39 -32.98 0.06
CA ASN A 103 9.14 -33.72 -0.13
C ASN A 103 7.85 -32.86 -0.06
N LYS A 104 7.81 -31.75 0.68
CA LYS A 104 6.64 -30.82 0.79
C LYS A 104 6.95 -29.42 0.25
N ALA A 105 5.90 -28.63 0.05
CA ALA A 105 5.98 -27.20 -0.24
C ALA A 105 4.76 -26.50 0.37
N VAL A 106 4.95 -25.39 1.08
CA VAL A 106 3.90 -24.71 1.87
C VAL A 106 4.05 -23.19 1.76
N LEU A 107 2.94 -22.47 1.67
CA LEU A 107 2.86 -21.00 1.66
C LEU A 107 2.10 -20.50 2.90
N TRP A 108 2.71 -19.57 3.63
CA TRP A 108 2.04 -18.77 4.67
C TRP A 108 1.65 -17.41 4.07
N THR A 109 0.39 -16.99 4.21
CA THR A 109 -0.07 -15.63 3.83
C THR A 109 -1.30 -15.19 4.64
N ASP A 110 -1.56 -13.89 4.67
CA ASP A 110 -2.59 -13.26 5.50
C ASP A 110 -3.99 -13.26 4.86
N SER A 111 -4.99 -12.84 5.63
CA SER A 111 -6.41 -12.92 5.29
C SER A 111 -6.83 -12.10 4.07
N ARG A 112 -6.02 -11.14 3.61
CA ARG A 112 -6.25 -10.43 2.33
C ARG A 112 -6.11 -11.35 1.12
N TYR A 113 -5.37 -12.46 1.28
CA TYR A 113 -4.82 -13.24 0.18
C TYR A 113 -5.23 -14.72 0.14
N TRP A 114 -5.90 -15.27 1.15
CA TRP A 114 -6.26 -16.71 1.18
C TRP A 114 -7.02 -17.18 -0.07
N VAL A 115 -8.08 -16.46 -0.47
CA VAL A 115 -8.89 -16.77 -1.66
C VAL A 115 -8.06 -16.62 -2.95
N GLN A 116 -7.11 -15.68 -2.99
CA GLN A 116 -6.20 -15.53 -4.12
C GLN A 116 -5.19 -16.69 -4.21
N ALA A 117 -4.64 -17.13 -3.08
CA ALA A 117 -3.70 -18.26 -3.03
C ALA A 117 -4.36 -19.57 -3.48
N GLU A 118 -5.58 -19.85 -3.01
CA GLU A 118 -6.39 -21.00 -3.46
C GLU A 118 -6.86 -20.89 -4.93
N ARG A 119 -6.83 -19.69 -5.53
CA ARG A 119 -7.07 -19.45 -6.97
C ARG A 119 -5.82 -19.60 -7.84
N GLN A 120 -4.62 -19.43 -7.30
CA GLN A 120 -3.36 -19.30 -8.08
C GLN A 120 -2.37 -20.47 -7.90
N MET A 121 -2.39 -21.16 -6.76
CA MET A 121 -1.49 -22.29 -6.51
C MET A 121 -2.03 -23.60 -7.08
N ASP A 122 -1.13 -24.50 -7.46
CA ASP A 122 -1.45 -25.89 -7.78
C ASP A 122 -1.51 -26.79 -6.53
N CYS A 123 -1.78 -28.09 -6.70
CA CYS A 123 -1.88 -29.04 -5.58
C CYS A 123 -0.52 -29.56 -5.05
N ASN A 124 0.63 -29.00 -5.45
CA ASN A 124 1.91 -29.27 -4.79
C ASN A 124 2.11 -28.41 -3.52
N TRP A 125 1.30 -27.37 -3.32
CA TRP A 125 1.44 -26.37 -2.25
C TRP A 125 0.33 -26.44 -1.20
N GLU A 126 0.67 -26.62 0.07
CA GLU A 126 -0.27 -26.43 1.19
C GLU A 126 -0.38 -24.92 1.52
N LEU A 127 -1.56 -24.46 1.93
CA LEU A 127 -1.80 -23.07 2.37
C LEU A 127 -1.94 -23.01 3.90
N GLU A 128 -1.03 -22.32 4.55
CA GLU A 128 -1.11 -21.98 5.97
C GLU A 128 -1.69 -20.57 6.16
N LYS A 129 -2.64 -20.46 7.10
CA LYS A 129 -3.44 -19.23 7.33
C LYS A 129 -2.97 -18.39 8.53
N ASP A 130 -1.94 -18.85 9.23
CA ASP A 130 -1.14 -18.00 10.11
C ASP A 130 0.00 -17.33 9.28
N VAL A 131 0.50 -16.20 9.75
CA VAL A 131 1.71 -15.52 9.21
C VAL A 131 2.79 -15.34 10.27
N SER A 132 2.60 -15.90 11.47
CA SER A 132 3.59 -15.81 12.54
C SER A 132 4.87 -16.57 12.19
N ILE A 133 6.01 -15.99 12.60
CA ILE A 133 7.32 -16.65 12.60
C ILE A 133 7.32 -17.83 13.61
N SER A 134 6.22 -18.05 14.36
CA SER A 134 5.98 -19.27 15.14
C SER A 134 5.54 -20.40 14.24
N SER A 135 4.41 -20.28 13.53
CA SER A 135 3.93 -21.34 12.65
C SER A 135 4.99 -21.84 11.66
N ILE A 136 5.77 -20.95 11.03
CA ILE A 136 6.88 -21.33 10.15
C ILE A 136 7.97 -22.13 10.88
N ALA A 137 8.41 -21.69 12.06
CA ALA A 137 9.45 -22.37 12.84
C ALA A 137 8.95 -23.69 13.45
N ASP A 138 7.73 -23.70 13.97
CA ASP A 138 7.07 -24.85 14.58
C ASP A 138 6.68 -25.90 13.52
N TRP A 139 6.49 -25.51 12.26
CA TRP A 139 6.40 -26.40 11.09
C TRP A 139 7.78 -26.98 10.73
N LEU A 140 8.82 -26.15 10.62
CA LEU A 140 10.18 -26.62 10.34
C LEU A 140 10.68 -27.64 11.39
N ILE A 141 10.42 -27.40 12.68
CA ILE A 141 10.76 -28.31 13.80
C ILE A 141 9.99 -29.66 13.73
N ARG A 142 8.87 -29.73 12.99
CA ARG A 142 8.10 -30.98 12.79
C ARG A 142 8.51 -31.76 11.54
N GLU A 143 9.02 -31.08 10.51
CA GLU A 143 9.26 -31.65 9.18
C GLU A 143 10.74 -31.88 8.84
N VAL A 144 11.66 -31.27 9.61
CA VAL A 144 13.12 -31.30 9.39
C VAL A 144 13.82 -31.88 10.61
N SER A 145 14.91 -32.63 10.42
CA SER A 145 15.71 -33.17 11.53
C SER A 145 16.52 -32.09 12.24
N ASP A 146 16.70 -32.21 13.56
CA ASP A 146 17.62 -31.36 14.36
C ASP A 146 19.06 -31.28 13.80
N THR A 147 19.48 -32.25 12.97
CA THR A 147 20.81 -32.29 12.31
C THR A 147 20.84 -31.76 10.88
N ASP A 148 19.69 -31.41 10.29
CA ASP A 148 19.57 -31.00 8.90
C ASP A 148 19.71 -29.49 8.74
N ASN A 149 20.37 -29.07 7.66
CA ASN A 149 20.54 -27.65 7.37
C ASN A 149 19.28 -27.07 6.70
N ILE A 150 18.82 -25.92 7.19
CA ILE A 150 17.75 -25.12 6.59
C ILE A 150 18.40 -23.93 5.90
N GLY A 151 18.33 -23.89 4.57
CA GLY A 151 18.92 -22.82 3.76
C GLY A 151 18.03 -21.58 3.70
N PHE A 152 18.66 -20.40 3.69
CA PHE A 152 18.00 -19.14 3.40
C PHE A 152 18.94 -18.19 2.64
N ASP A 153 18.37 -17.30 1.83
CA ASP A 153 19.13 -16.18 1.25
C ASP A 153 19.24 -15.05 2.28
N PRO A 154 20.44 -14.71 2.78
CA PRO A 154 20.62 -13.70 3.81
C PRO A 154 20.28 -12.27 3.35
N PHE A 155 20.13 -12.01 2.05
CA PHE A 155 19.68 -10.70 1.57
C PHE A 155 18.18 -10.46 1.85
N LEU A 156 17.36 -11.51 1.99
CA LEU A 156 15.90 -11.41 2.05
C LEU A 156 15.31 -11.40 3.48
N PHE A 157 16.17 -11.30 4.51
CA PHE A 157 15.75 -11.33 5.92
C PHE A 157 16.32 -10.15 6.70
N SER A 158 15.49 -9.49 7.51
CA SER A 158 15.95 -8.45 8.44
C SER A 158 16.55 -9.03 9.71
N ILE A 159 17.42 -8.26 10.35
CA ILE A 159 18.04 -8.59 11.65
C ILE A 159 16.96 -8.92 12.69
N ARG A 160 15.88 -8.12 12.74
CA ARG A 160 14.75 -8.38 13.66
C ARG A 160 14.13 -9.75 13.44
N LYS A 161 13.89 -10.15 12.18
CA LYS A 161 13.32 -11.47 11.84
C LYS A 161 14.31 -12.62 12.13
N ALA A 162 15.60 -12.42 11.87
CA ALA A 162 16.62 -13.46 11.98
C ALA A 162 17.13 -13.76 13.41
N VAL A 163 17.21 -12.75 14.29
CA VAL A 163 17.94 -12.87 15.57
C VAL A 163 17.05 -13.27 16.76
N HIS A 164 15.72 -13.23 16.64
CA HIS A 164 14.79 -13.29 17.78
C HIS A 164 14.20 -14.67 18.15
N LYS A 165 14.77 -15.79 17.68
CA LYS A 165 14.30 -17.13 18.08
C LYS A 165 15.43 -18.08 18.47
N ASP A 166 15.06 -19.01 19.35
CA ASP A 166 15.94 -19.92 20.06
C ASP A 166 16.69 -20.86 19.08
N PRO A 167 18.02 -20.74 18.95
CA PRO A 167 18.79 -21.51 17.97
C PRO A 167 19.04 -22.97 18.40
N SER A 168 18.51 -23.43 19.54
CA SER A 168 18.81 -24.75 20.12
C SER A 168 18.28 -25.97 19.35
N LYS A 169 17.53 -25.79 18.24
CA LYS A 169 16.92 -26.89 17.47
C LYS A 169 17.07 -26.84 15.95
N LEU A 170 17.41 -25.71 15.34
CA LEU A 170 17.39 -25.56 13.86
C LEU A 170 18.74 -25.07 13.34
N MET A 171 19.40 -25.86 12.49
CA MET A 171 20.66 -25.47 11.84
C MET A 171 20.40 -24.57 10.62
N LEU A 172 20.33 -23.26 10.85
CA LEU A 172 20.20 -22.27 9.77
C LEU A 172 21.50 -22.09 8.98
N LYS A 173 21.40 -22.08 7.65
CA LYS A 173 22.53 -21.93 6.72
C LYS A 173 22.33 -20.75 5.77
N SER A 174 23.17 -19.73 5.93
CA SER A 174 23.26 -18.54 5.06
C SER A 174 23.77 -18.95 3.66
N ILE A 175 23.01 -18.67 2.61
CA ILE A 175 23.35 -18.97 1.20
C ILE A 175 23.11 -17.71 0.34
N PRO A 176 24.13 -16.84 0.15
CA PRO A 176 24.01 -15.61 -0.65
C PRO A 176 23.66 -15.84 -2.14
N ASP A 177 24.02 -17.00 -2.70
CA ASP A 177 23.67 -17.37 -4.07
C ASP A 177 22.27 -18.00 -4.10
N ASN A 178 21.23 -17.17 -4.22
CA ASN A 178 19.83 -17.61 -4.14
C ASN A 178 19.52 -18.83 -5.03
N LEU A 179 18.87 -19.86 -4.46
CA LEU A 179 18.62 -21.11 -5.18
C LEU A 179 17.48 -21.00 -6.21
N VAL A 180 16.54 -20.08 -6.04
CA VAL A 180 15.48 -19.81 -7.03
C VAL A 180 16.09 -19.20 -8.30
N ASP A 181 17.08 -18.31 -8.13
CA ASP A 181 17.77 -17.64 -9.25
C ASP A 181 18.55 -18.63 -10.14
N ARG A 182 18.85 -19.84 -9.63
CA ARG A 182 19.49 -20.93 -10.38
C ARG A 182 18.52 -21.74 -11.25
N VAL A 183 17.22 -21.71 -10.94
CA VAL A 183 16.17 -22.47 -11.65
C VAL A 183 15.25 -21.57 -12.48
N TRP A 184 15.34 -20.25 -12.29
CA TRP A 184 14.58 -19.24 -13.04
C TRP A 184 15.29 -18.86 -14.35
N THR A 185 15.16 -19.71 -15.36
CA THR A 185 15.85 -19.56 -16.67
C THR A 185 15.46 -18.31 -17.45
N ASP A 186 14.24 -17.80 -17.25
CA ASP A 186 13.64 -16.65 -17.92
C ASP A 186 13.49 -15.43 -17.00
N ARG A 187 14.37 -15.32 -15.98
CA ARG A 187 14.33 -14.24 -14.99
C ARG A 187 14.39 -12.84 -15.63
N PRO A 188 13.45 -11.93 -15.30
CA PRO A 188 13.47 -10.56 -15.83
C PRO A 188 14.76 -9.79 -15.51
N LEU A 189 15.17 -8.94 -16.45
CA LEU A 189 16.28 -8.00 -16.26
C LEU A 189 15.85 -6.76 -15.45
N ILE A 190 16.81 -5.99 -14.97
CA ILE A 190 16.57 -4.65 -14.39
C ILE A 190 16.23 -3.68 -15.55
N PRO A 191 15.25 -2.78 -15.40
CA PRO A 191 14.98 -1.74 -16.41
C PRO A 191 16.22 -0.87 -16.68
N PRO A 192 16.60 -0.62 -17.95
CA PRO A 192 17.79 0.15 -18.31
C PRO A 192 17.61 1.67 -18.17
N ASP A 193 16.55 2.11 -17.49
CA ASP A 193 16.22 3.53 -17.32
C ASP A 193 17.30 4.26 -16.51
N ASN A 194 17.68 5.46 -16.95
CA ASN A 194 18.59 6.31 -16.20
C ASN A 194 17.94 6.88 -14.93
N LEU A 195 18.75 7.07 -13.89
CA LEU A 195 18.30 7.80 -12.69
C LEU A 195 17.99 9.27 -13.02
N ILE A 196 17.12 9.88 -12.22
CA ILE A 196 16.78 11.31 -12.33
C ILE A 196 17.06 12.07 -11.03
N ARG A 197 17.49 13.33 -11.14
CA ARG A 197 17.53 14.30 -10.04
C ARG A 197 16.16 14.98 -9.93
N LEU A 198 15.68 15.19 -8.71
CA LEU A 198 14.45 15.97 -8.50
C LEU A 198 14.65 17.48 -8.76
N PRO A 199 13.74 18.16 -9.50
CA PRO A 199 13.84 19.59 -9.80
C PRO A 199 13.88 20.48 -8.55
N ASP A 200 14.64 21.57 -8.58
CA ASP A 200 14.86 22.37 -7.36
C ASP A 200 13.59 23.02 -6.80
N ARG A 201 12.56 23.27 -7.64
CA ARG A 201 11.22 23.73 -7.19
C ARG A 201 10.51 22.76 -6.23
N VAL A 202 10.89 21.48 -6.24
CA VAL A 202 10.38 20.44 -5.32
C VAL A 202 11.42 20.04 -4.27
N VAL A 203 12.63 20.61 -4.30
CA VAL A 203 13.72 20.35 -3.35
C VAL A 203 13.76 21.50 -2.35
N GLY A 204 13.14 21.32 -1.18
CA GLY A 204 13.29 22.30 -0.11
C GLY A 204 14.74 22.43 0.40
N ARG A 205 15.59 21.42 0.15
CA ARG A 205 16.86 21.24 0.87
C ARG A 205 17.88 20.31 0.15
N THR A 206 19.15 20.72 -0.01
CA THR A 206 20.16 20.02 -0.85
C THR A 206 20.82 18.80 -0.18
N TRP A 207 21.37 17.86 -0.97
CA TRP A 207 21.93 16.59 -0.45
C TRP A 207 23.12 16.78 0.49
N GLN A 208 23.93 17.81 0.29
CA GLN A 208 25.02 18.18 1.18
C GLN A 208 24.50 18.51 2.60
N MET A 209 23.40 19.27 2.72
CA MET A 209 22.81 19.65 4.01
C MET A 209 22.27 18.43 4.79
N LYS A 210 21.86 17.37 4.09
CA LYS A 210 21.42 16.11 4.70
C LYS A 210 22.57 15.25 5.19
N VAL A 211 23.60 15.10 4.35
CA VAL A 211 24.85 14.43 4.75
C VAL A 211 25.37 15.05 6.04
N GLU A 212 25.39 16.38 6.11
CA GLU A 212 25.85 17.10 7.30
C GLU A 212 24.92 16.93 8.51
N HIS A 213 23.60 16.90 8.30
CA HIS A 213 22.65 16.61 9.38
C HIS A 213 22.83 15.20 9.97
N ILE A 214 23.02 14.17 9.13
CA ILE A 214 23.25 12.80 9.60
C ILE A 214 24.63 12.67 10.26
N ARG A 215 25.67 13.33 9.73
CA ARG A 215 26.99 13.42 10.39
C ARG A 215 26.91 14.11 11.75
N THR A 216 26.10 15.16 11.88
CA THR A 216 25.80 15.79 13.18
C THR A 216 25.16 14.78 14.14
N GLN A 217 24.12 14.05 13.71
CA GLN A 217 23.51 13.00 14.54
C GLN A 217 24.51 11.89 14.92
N MET A 218 25.46 11.53 14.05
CA MET A 218 26.53 10.56 14.38
C MET A 218 27.51 11.10 15.43
N THR A 219 27.86 12.40 15.36
CA THR A 219 28.79 13.05 16.29
C THR A 219 28.18 13.29 17.67
N ASP A 220 26.90 13.68 17.72
CA ASP A 220 26.14 13.93 18.96
C ASP A 220 25.67 12.64 19.66
N ASN A 221 25.59 11.52 18.94
CA ASN A 221 25.22 10.22 19.50
C ASN A 221 26.24 9.79 20.58
N PRO A 222 25.82 9.44 21.81
CA PRO A 222 26.72 9.06 22.91
C PRO A 222 27.71 7.92 22.57
N TYR A 223 27.34 7.03 21.64
CA TYR A 223 28.17 5.90 21.23
C TYR A 223 29.13 6.21 20.07
N LYS A 224 29.03 7.40 19.46
CA LYS A 224 29.88 7.94 18.38
C LYS A 224 30.20 6.94 17.26
N PRO A 225 29.20 6.51 16.47
CA PRO A 225 29.43 5.71 15.27
C PRO A 225 30.27 6.47 14.24
N THR A 226 31.21 5.76 13.61
CA THR A 226 32.08 6.30 12.53
C THR A 226 31.41 6.25 11.15
N ALA A 227 30.42 5.37 10.99
CA ALA A 227 29.64 5.23 9.77
C ALA A 227 28.17 4.89 10.07
N VAL A 228 27.29 5.24 9.14
CA VAL A 228 25.92 4.73 9.02
C VAL A 228 25.87 3.91 7.74
N LEU A 229 25.34 2.68 7.83
CA LEU A 229 25.05 1.84 6.67
C LEU A 229 23.54 1.87 6.41
N LEU A 230 23.17 2.17 5.17
CA LEU A 230 21.82 2.25 4.66
C LEU A 230 21.57 1.09 3.69
N SER A 231 20.43 0.42 3.87
CA SER A 231 20.10 -0.87 3.26
C SER A 231 18.74 -0.88 2.57
N ALA A 232 17.82 0.00 2.92
CA ALA A 232 16.54 0.12 2.24
C ALA A 232 16.61 1.15 1.09
N LEU A 233 15.84 0.93 0.02
CA LEU A 233 15.80 1.87 -1.12
C LEU A 233 15.19 3.22 -0.75
N ASP A 234 14.35 3.25 0.29
CA ASP A 234 13.76 4.47 0.82
C ASP A 234 14.76 5.29 1.67
N GLU A 235 15.93 4.75 1.98
CA GLU A 235 17.04 5.45 2.65
C GLU A 235 17.95 6.23 1.68
N THR A 236 17.75 6.19 0.35
CA THR A 236 18.70 6.75 -0.65
C THR A 236 18.17 7.89 -1.59
N ALA A 237 16.90 8.37 -1.48
CA ALA A 237 16.25 9.45 -2.30
C ALA A 237 16.04 10.96 -1.77
N CYS A 238 16.36 11.31 -0.52
CA CYS A 238 16.17 12.48 0.42
C CYS A 238 15.92 13.97 0.06
N LYS A 239 15.42 14.78 1.04
CA LYS A 239 15.46 16.28 1.23
C LYS A 239 15.47 16.78 2.74
N ASN A 240 16.53 17.40 3.33
CA ASN A 240 16.50 18.06 4.70
C ASN A 240 17.40 19.29 4.97
N ALA A 241 17.02 20.06 6.03
CA ALA A 241 17.81 20.87 7.00
C ALA A 241 17.27 22.31 7.28
N THR A 242 17.23 22.87 8.50
CA THR A 242 17.03 22.24 9.83
C THR A 242 16.13 23.07 10.79
N PRO A 243 16.57 24.05 11.64
CA PRO A 243 15.97 24.18 12.99
C PRO A 243 15.59 25.59 13.52
N HIS A 244 14.65 25.65 14.47
CA HIS A 244 14.68 26.63 15.58
C HIS A 244 14.04 26.07 16.87
N ARG A 245 14.24 26.74 18.01
CA ARG A 245 14.01 26.18 19.36
C ARG A 245 12.54 25.88 19.71
N SER A 246 12.36 24.88 20.57
CA SER A 246 11.17 24.56 21.39
C SER A 246 10.09 23.61 20.83
N LEU A 247 10.26 22.99 19.66
CA LEU A 247 9.48 21.82 19.25
C LEU A 247 10.33 20.84 18.41
N LEU A 248 10.18 19.53 18.60
CA LEU A 248 10.92 18.53 17.82
C LEU A 248 10.26 18.36 16.44
N ILE A 249 10.94 18.81 15.39
CA ILE A 249 10.51 18.68 13.98
C ILE A 249 11.74 18.36 13.13
N CYS A 250 11.79 17.17 12.52
CA CYS A 250 12.94 16.65 11.76
C CYS A 250 12.44 15.80 10.58
N SER A 251 12.56 16.26 9.32
CA SER A 251 12.00 15.68 8.06
C SER A 251 13.02 14.93 7.18
N VAL A 252 12.62 14.04 6.23
CA VAL A 252 13.39 13.64 4.99
C VAL A 252 12.65 12.66 4.05
N PRO A 253 13.20 12.23 2.88
CA PRO A 253 13.22 10.77 2.59
C PRO A 253 14.21 10.18 1.52
N GLY A 254 15.35 9.47 1.70
CA GLY A 254 16.52 9.49 2.63
C GLY A 254 17.91 9.62 1.88
N LEU A 255 19.02 10.13 2.42
CA LEU A 255 20.25 10.69 1.74
C LEU A 255 20.30 11.63 0.44
N PHE A 256 19.98 11.27 -0.84
CA PHE A 256 20.52 11.99 -2.05
C PHE A 256 19.70 12.95 -3.00
N ASN A 257 18.38 13.12 -2.97
CA ASN A 257 17.54 13.80 -4.02
C ASN A 257 17.37 13.05 -5.38
N LEU A 258 17.81 11.80 -5.51
CA LEU A 258 17.65 11.02 -6.75
C LEU A 258 16.33 10.22 -6.78
N ARG A 259 15.95 9.69 -7.94
CA ARG A 259 14.87 8.69 -8.17
C ARG A 259 15.23 7.75 -9.31
N GLY A 260 14.57 6.59 -9.36
CA GLY A 260 14.62 5.62 -10.46
C GLY A 260 13.22 5.08 -10.80
N SER A 261 13.19 3.90 -11.40
CA SER A 261 11.99 3.20 -11.90
C SER A 261 12.10 1.67 -11.75
N ASP A 262 13.02 1.20 -10.90
CA ASP A 262 13.44 -0.20 -10.81
C ASP A 262 12.32 -1.11 -10.29
N VAL A 263 11.52 -0.58 -9.38
CA VAL A 263 10.36 -1.22 -8.76
C VAL A 263 9.10 -0.61 -9.38
N PRO A 264 8.15 -1.41 -9.89
CA PRO A 264 6.88 -0.89 -10.41
C PRO A 264 6.20 0.06 -9.43
N TYR A 265 5.66 1.16 -9.96
CA TYR A 265 4.92 2.21 -9.23
C TYR A 265 5.71 2.99 -8.16
N ASN A 266 6.92 2.57 -7.81
CA ASN A 266 7.73 3.12 -6.71
C ASN A 266 9.02 3.71 -7.30
N PRO A 267 9.29 5.03 -7.17
CA PRO A 267 10.37 5.70 -7.91
C PRO A 267 11.78 5.49 -7.30
N PHE A 268 12.07 4.25 -6.92
CA PHE A 268 13.28 3.79 -6.25
C PHE A 268 14.35 3.30 -7.25
N PHE A 269 15.58 3.12 -6.76
CA PHE A 269 16.67 2.52 -7.53
C PHE A 269 17.57 1.64 -6.67
N TYR A 270 17.93 0.46 -7.16
CA TYR A 270 18.75 -0.53 -6.44
C TYR A 270 20.07 0.11 -5.97
N SER A 271 20.21 0.28 -4.67
CA SER A 271 21.36 0.95 -4.08
C SER A 271 21.61 0.62 -2.62
N TYR A 272 22.87 0.66 -2.22
CA TYR A 272 23.29 0.68 -0.81
C TYR A 272 24.13 1.93 -0.56
N THR A 273 24.18 2.43 0.67
CA THR A 273 25.07 3.56 1.01
C THR A 273 25.79 3.32 2.33
N LEU A 274 27.12 3.49 2.31
CA LEU A 274 27.91 3.66 3.52
C LEU A 274 28.32 5.14 3.64
N LEU A 275 27.71 5.84 4.60
CA LEU A 275 28.04 7.22 4.93
C LEU A 275 29.01 7.23 6.12
N THR A 276 30.21 7.78 5.93
CA THR A 276 31.16 8.02 7.03
C THR A 276 31.24 9.51 7.35
N LEU A 277 31.95 9.87 8.43
CA LEU A 277 32.19 11.27 8.79
C LEU A 277 32.92 12.06 7.69
N ASN A 278 33.72 11.40 6.85
CA ASN A 278 34.57 12.04 5.83
C ASN A 278 34.25 11.58 4.39
N GLU A 279 33.68 10.39 4.21
CA GLU A 279 33.43 9.79 2.89
C GLU A 279 31.97 9.42 2.71
N ILE A 280 31.58 9.20 1.46
CA ILE A 280 30.24 8.74 1.08
C ILE A 280 30.42 7.70 -0.03
N TRP A 281 30.06 6.45 0.24
CA TRP A 281 30.10 5.37 -0.76
C TRP A 281 28.68 5.02 -1.17
N LEU A 282 28.34 5.23 -2.44
CA LEU A 282 27.06 4.86 -3.04
C LEU A 282 27.28 3.67 -3.97
N PHE A 283 26.75 2.52 -3.59
CA PHE A 283 26.75 1.30 -4.40
C PHE A 283 25.52 1.32 -5.29
N VAL A 284 25.72 1.29 -6.62
CA VAL A 284 24.65 1.42 -7.63
C VAL A 284 25.15 0.86 -8.96
N HIS A 285 24.24 0.47 -9.85
CA HIS A 285 24.59 0.15 -11.24
C HIS A 285 25.01 1.43 -11.98
N LYS A 286 26.31 1.60 -12.25
CA LYS A 286 26.89 2.90 -12.67
C LYS A 286 26.58 3.32 -14.10
N ASP A 287 26.23 2.36 -14.96
CA ASP A 287 25.73 2.55 -16.31
C ASP A 287 24.46 3.41 -16.34
N ARG A 288 23.66 3.36 -15.27
CA ARG A 288 22.40 4.12 -15.12
C ARG A 288 22.58 5.52 -14.52
N VAL A 289 23.81 5.91 -14.23
CA VAL A 289 24.16 7.24 -13.71
C VAL A 289 24.74 8.09 -14.85
N THR A 290 23.98 9.08 -15.30
CA THR A 290 24.41 9.99 -16.38
C THR A 290 25.56 10.91 -15.95
N GLU A 291 26.27 11.50 -16.91
CA GLU A 291 27.35 12.47 -16.62
C GLU A 291 26.84 13.69 -15.83
N ASP A 292 25.63 14.18 -16.11
CA ASP A 292 25.00 15.26 -15.34
C ASP A 292 24.79 14.88 -13.86
N LEU A 293 24.46 13.61 -13.59
CA LEU A 293 24.34 13.11 -12.21
C LEU A 293 25.71 12.89 -11.56
N LYS A 294 26.72 12.40 -12.30
CA LYS A 294 28.10 12.33 -11.81
C LYS A 294 28.61 13.73 -11.42
N LEU A 295 28.34 14.75 -12.24
CA LEU A 295 28.64 16.15 -11.94
C LEU A 295 27.86 16.63 -10.72
N TYR A 296 26.55 16.37 -10.61
CA TYR A 296 25.71 16.76 -9.47
C TYR A 296 26.15 16.17 -8.12
N LEU A 297 26.70 14.95 -8.13
CA LEU A 297 27.21 14.26 -6.94
C LEU A 297 28.68 14.62 -6.62
N ASN A 298 29.37 15.32 -7.53
CA ASN A 298 30.78 15.74 -7.43
C ASN A 298 30.93 17.27 -7.24
N SER A 299 29.89 18.07 -7.53
CA SER A 299 29.94 19.54 -7.64
C SER A 299 30.35 20.32 -6.39
N THR A 300 30.53 19.66 -5.24
CA THR A 300 30.93 20.25 -3.96
C THR A 300 32.07 19.49 -3.27
N CYS A 301 32.94 18.82 -4.04
CA CYS A 301 34.09 18.06 -3.55
C CYS A 301 35.21 18.88 -2.87
N PHE A 302 35.11 20.21 -2.84
CA PHE A 302 36.08 21.09 -2.19
C PHE A 302 35.34 22.30 -1.57
N PRO A 303 35.68 22.78 -0.36
CA PRO A 303 36.74 22.30 0.55
C PRO A 303 36.26 21.21 1.54
N LEU A 304 34.99 20.81 1.50
CA LEU A 304 34.39 19.86 2.44
C LEU A 304 34.30 18.45 1.84
N ALA A 305 34.48 17.44 2.67
CA ALA A 305 34.56 16.04 2.26
C ALA A 305 33.15 15.45 1.98
N HIS A 306 32.58 15.85 0.85
CA HIS A 306 31.24 15.46 0.40
C HIS A 306 31.24 14.59 -0.87
N CYS A 307 32.40 14.26 -1.44
CA CYS A 307 32.47 13.47 -2.68
C CYS A 307 31.74 12.13 -2.55
N VAL A 308 30.74 11.90 -3.41
CA VAL A 308 30.07 10.60 -3.52
C VAL A 308 30.89 9.68 -4.41
N GLN A 309 31.48 8.66 -3.81
CA GLN A 309 32.21 7.61 -4.52
C GLN A 309 31.21 6.60 -5.05
N LEU A 310 31.08 6.50 -6.38
CA LEU A 310 30.21 5.53 -7.03
C LEU A 310 30.94 4.17 -7.12
N LEU A 311 30.34 3.15 -6.52
CA LEU A 311 30.83 1.76 -6.50
C LEU A 311 29.77 0.85 -7.14
N GLU A 312 30.16 -0.31 -7.69
CA GLU A 312 29.14 -1.19 -8.32
C GLU A 312 28.25 -1.78 -7.23
N TYR A 313 26.98 -2.02 -7.54
CA TYR A 313 25.98 -2.55 -6.60
C TYR A 313 26.47 -3.82 -5.87
N GLU A 314 27.05 -4.76 -6.61
CA GLU A 314 27.53 -6.06 -6.14
C GLU A 314 28.76 -5.95 -5.21
N GLN A 315 29.48 -4.82 -5.24
CA GLN A 315 30.71 -4.62 -4.46
C GLN A 315 30.44 -4.35 -2.98
N VAL A 316 29.19 -4.11 -2.58
CA VAL A 316 28.80 -3.73 -1.21
C VAL A 316 29.35 -4.68 -0.13
N ARG A 317 29.24 -6.00 -0.31
CA ARG A 317 29.73 -6.99 0.68
C ARG A 317 31.26 -6.99 0.79
N VAL A 318 31.97 -6.84 -0.33
CA VAL A 318 33.44 -6.82 -0.36
C VAL A 318 33.97 -5.54 0.29
N MET A 319 33.39 -4.40 -0.07
CA MET A 319 33.81 -3.09 0.46
C MET A 319 33.46 -2.92 1.94
N LEU A 320 32.28 -3.40 2.38
CA LEU A 320 31.93 -3.43 3.81
C LEU A 320 32.90 -4.32 4.60
N LYS A 321 33.23 -5.51 4.10
CA LYS A 321 34.22 -6.41 4.73
C LYS A 321 35.61 -5.77 4.84
N ASN A 322 36.06 -5.07 3.80
CA ASN A 322 37.32 -4.32 3.82
C ASN A 322 37.28 -3.16 4.83
N TYR A 323 36.16 -2.42 4.90
CA TYR A 323 35.98 -1.37 5.91
C TYR A 323 35.97 -1.95 7.34
N MET A 324 35.40 -3.15 7.55
CA MET A 324 35.42 -3.84 8.83
C MET A 324 36.80 -4.34 9.27
N ALA A 325 37.78 -4.44 8.36
CA ALA A 325 39.18 -4.70 8.74
C ALA A 325 39.85 -3.49 9.43
N THR A 326 39.32 -2.28 9.27
CA THR A 326 39.90 -1.05 9.82
C THR A 326 39.66 -0.90 11.33
N SER A 327 40.68 -0.45 12.05
CA SER A 327 40.65 -0.18 13.50
C SER A 327 39.79 1.03 13.86
N GLY A 328 39.14 1.00 15.02
CA GLY A 328 38.34 2.12 15.55
C GLY A 328 36.98 2.33 14.87
N VAL A 329 36.65 1.56 13.82
CA VAL A 329 35.36 1.63 13.12
C VAL A 329 34.21 1.16 14.01
N LYS A 330 33.11 1.90 13.96
CA LYS A 330 31.78 1.53 14.47
C LYS A 330 30.70 1.89 13.45
N VAL A 331 29.83 0.95 13.10
CA VAL A 331 28.74 1.11 12.12
C VAL A 331 27.40 1.16 12.83
N TRP A 332 26.59 2.15 12.49
CA TRP A 332 25.20 2.27 12.93
C TRP A 332 24.24 1.77 11.85
N ILE A 333 23.32 0.88 12.23
CA ILE A 333 22.30 0.28 11.35
C ILE A 333 20.89 0.27 11.99
N GLY A 334 19.86 0.23 11.14
CA GLY A 334 18.47 -0.01 11.54
C GLY A 334 18.09 -1.49 11.44
N THR A 335 17.62 -2.12 12.52
CA THR A 335 17.35 -3.57 12.58
C THR A 335 16.09 -4.04 11.85
N GLU A 336 15.20 -3.13 11.48
CA GLU A 336 13.97 -3.43 10.74
C GLU A 336 14.23 -3.70 9.24
N TYR A 337 15.10 -2.90 8.60
CA TYR A 337 15.36 -2.93 7.14
C TYR A 337 16.83 -3.15 6.73
N THR A 338 17.74 -3.40 7.67
CA THR A 338 19.07 -3.93 7.30
C THR A 338 18.98 -5.44 7.09
N ASN A 339 19.42 -5.91 5.93
CA ASN A 339 19.43 -7.34 5.61
C ASN A 339 20.52 -8.11 6.39
N TYR A 340 20.33 -9.42 6.53
CA TYR A 340 21.28 -10.30 7.24
C TYR A 340 22.63 -10.39 6.50
N ALA A 341 22.63 -10.31 5.17
CA ALA A 341 23.81 -10.40 4.30
C ALA A 341 24.88 -9.32 4.56
N LEU A 342 24.46 -8.13 5.02
CA LEU A 342 25.36 -7.05 5.43
C LEU A 342 25.62 -7.07 6.94
N TYR A 343 24.62 -7.48 7.74
CA TYR A 343 24.76 -7.65 9.20
C TYR A 343 25.82 -8.70 9.57
N GLU A 344 25.84 -9.86 8.91
CA GLU A 344 26.76 -10.98 9.19
C GLU A 344 28.24 -10.64 8.95
N LEU A 345 28.54 -9.47 8.36
CA LEU A 345 29.88 -8.94 8.12
C LEU A 345 30.38 -7.99 9.22
N ILE A 346 29.50 -7.47 10.09
CA ILE A 346 29.82 -6.47 11.12
C ILE A 346 30.02 -7.19 12.46
N THR A 347 31.21 -7.09 13.06
CA THR A 347 31.48 -7.76 14.34
C THR A 347 30.75 -7.06 15.51
N PRO A 348 30.31 -7.79 16.56
CA PRO A 348 29.47 -7.23 17.62
C PRO A 348 30.06 -6.02 18.35
N GLU A 349 31.39 -5.91 18.43
CA GLU A 349 32.12 -4.82 19.09
C GLU A 349 32.11 -3.52 18.26
N LYS A 350 31.94 -3.66 16.94
CA LYS A 350 31.86 -2.56 15.96
C LYS A 350 30.41 -2.19 15.61
N LEU A 351 29.43 -2.85 16.20
CA LEU A 351 28.01 -2.70 15.89
C LEU A 351 27.32 -1.66 16.78
N LEU A 352 26.49 -0.80 16.19
CA LEU A 352 25.49 0.02 16.87
C LEU A 352 24.13 -0.18 16.19
N THR A 353 23.09 -0.47 16.98
CA THR A 353 21.74 -0.77 16.48
C THR A 353 20.70 0.18 17.04
N SER A 354 19.76 0.56 16.18
CA SER A 354 18.43 1.08 16.54
C SER A 354 17.39 0.35 15.70
N ALA A 355 16.09 0.50 16.00
CA ALA A 355 15.04 -0.12 15.17
C ALA A 355 15.12 0.39 13.71
N TYR A 356 15.18 1.71 13.56
CA TYR A 356 15.30 2.42 12.29
C TYR A 356 16.62 3.20 12.25
N SER A 357 17.16 3.44 11.06
CA SER A 357 18.36 4.28 10.88
C SER A 357 18.07 5.76 11.19
N PRO A 358 19.11 6.60 11.42
CA PRO A 358 18.92 8.05 11.55
C PRO A 358 18.28 8.69 10.31
N VAL A 359 18.41 8.06 9.13
CA VAL A 359 17.78 8.55 7.91
C VAL A 359 16.28 8.27 7.95
N LEU A 360 15.86 7.06 8.34
CA LEU A 360 14.45 6.68 8.47
C LEU A 360 13.71 7.45 9.57
N THR A 361 14.30 7.61 10.75
CA THR A 361 13.66 8.34 11.87
C THR A 361 13.42 9.80 11.54
N THR A 362 14.39 10.44 10.91
CA THR A 362 14.27 11.80 10.40
C THR A 362 13.28 11.82 9.21
N LYS A 363 13.18 10.76 8.40
CA LYS A 363 12.36 10.72 7.17
C LYS A 363 10.86 10.91 7.41
N ALA A 364 10.35 10.47 8.55
CA ALA A 364 8.91 10.47 8.81
C ALA A 364 8.26 11.85 8.58
N VAL A 365 8.86 12.93 9.09
CA VAL A 365 8.26 14.27 9.03
C VAL A 365 8.38 14.89 7.63
N LYS A 366 7.47 15.80 7.27
CA LYS A 366 7.49 16.53 5.99
C LYS A 366 7.59 18.04 6.22
N ASP A 367 8.46 18.73 5.48
CA ASP A 367 8.66 20.18 5.62
C ASP A 367 7.56 21.02 4.95
N GLU A 368 7.52 22.33 5.20
CA GLU A 368 6.47 23.23 4.66
C GLU A 368 6.42 23.25 3.12
N THR A 369 7.54 23.01 2.45
CA THR A 369 7.56 22.87 1.00
C THR A 369 7.00 21.52 0.59
N GLU A 370 7.42 20.42 1.22
CA GLU A 370 6.90 19.07 0.99
C GLU A 370 5.38 18.98 1.23
N GLN A 371 4.88 19.54 2.33
CA GLN A 371 3.45 19.58 2.64
C GLN A 371 2.64 20.45 1.66
N ARG A 372 3.22 21.54 1.14
CA ARG A 372 2.56 22.38 0.12
C ARG A 372 2.45 21.62 -1.20
N ILE A 373 3.56 21.10 -1.72
CA ILE A 373 3.57 20.40 -3.02
C ILE A 373 2.73 19.12 -3.00
N LEU A 374 2.57 18.48 -1.83
CA LEU A 374 1.66 17.36 -1.64
C LEU A 374 0.19 17.77 -1.83
N ARG A 375 -0.25 18.91 -1.27
CA ARG A 375 -1.59 19.47 -1.51
C ARG A 375 -1.78 19.80 -2.99
N ASP A 376 -0.79 20.44 -3.60
CA ASP A 376 -0.79 20.76 -5.03
C ASP A 376 -0.91 19.51 -5.92
N ALA A 377 -0.40 18.35 -5.47
CA ALA A 377 -0.55 17.06 -6.17
C ALA A 377 -1.95 16.47 -6.01
N HIS A 378 -2.51 16.45 -4.80
CA HIS A 378 -3.86 15.93 -4.57
C HIS A 378 -4.96 16.74 -5.25
N VAL A 379 -4.78 18.07 -5.37
CA VAL A 379 -5.68 18.93 -6.16
C VAL A 379 -5.72 18.52 -7.63
N ARG A 380 -4.57 18.14 -8.24
CA ARG A 380 -4.53 17.61 -9.62
C ARG A 380 -5.12 16.21 -9.72
N ASP A 381 -4.83 15.35 -8.75
CA ASP A 381 -5.26 13.95 -8.77
C ASP A 381 -6.78 13.82 -8.59
N ALA A 382 -7.37 14.66 -7.74
CA ALA A 382 -8.82 14.75 -7.58
C ALA A 382 -9.55 15.13 -8.88
N VAL A 383 -8.91 15.87 -9.81
CA VAL A 383 -9.49 16.10 -11.16
C VAL A 383 -9.63 14.78 -11.91
N ALA A 384 -8.60 13.92 -11.90
CA ALA A 384 -8.62 12.64 -12.60
C ALA A 384 -9.66 11.67 -12.01
N VAL A 385 -9.81 11.64 -10.69
CA VAL A 385 -10.83 10.81 -10.02
C VAL A 385 -12.25 11.37 -10.25
N ILE A 386 -12.45 12.68 -10.23
CA ILE A 386 -13.73 13.31 -10.61
C ILE A 386 -14.11 12.98 -12.06
N GLN A 387 -13.13 13.00 -12.98
CA GLN A 387 -13.35 12.61 -14.38
C GLN A 387 -13.76 11.14 -14.52
N LEU A 388 -13.15 10.22 -13.77
CA LEU A 388 -13.57 8.82 -13.71
C LEU A 388 -15.03 8.70 -13.22
N LEU A 389 -15.35 9.28 -12.06
CA LEU A 389 -16.67 9.11 -11.44
C LEU A 389 -17.78 9.75 -12.28
N MET A 390 -17.53 10.91 -12.89
CA MET A 390 -18.45 11.56 -13.83
C MET A 390 -18.64 10.74 -15.12
N TRP A 391 -17.57 10.14 -15.65
CA TRP A 391 -17.66 9.30 -16.84
C TRP A 391 -18.46 8.02 -16.54
N LEU A 392 -18.15 7.31 -15.46
CA LEU A 392 -18.86 6.09 -15.07
C LEU A 392 -20.36 6.34 -14.76
N GLU A 393 -20.72 7.46 -14.12
CA GLU A 393 -22.14 7.83 -13.93
C GLU A 393 -22.90 7.95 -15.27
N LYS A 394 -22.22 8.34 -16.35
CA LYS A 394 -22.78 8.43 -17.70
C LYS A 394 -22.83 7.07 -18.41
N VAL A 395 -21.76 6.27 -18.36
CA VAL A 395 -21.60 5.10 -19.26
C VAL A 395 -21.92 3.72 -18.65
N VAL A 396 -21.88 3.55 -17.33
CA VAL A 396 -22.24 2.25 -16.71
C VAL A 396 -23.68 1.82 -17.04
N PRO A 397 -24.69 2.72 -17.11
CA PRO A 397 -26.02 2.38 -17.61
C PRO A 397 -26.08 1.82 -19.05
N GLU A 398 -25.03 1.95 -19.86
CA GLU A 398 -24.95 1.35 -21.20
C GLU A 398 -24.47 -0.12 -21.18
N GLY A 399 -23.99 -0.65 -20.04
CA GLY A 399 -23.60 -2.06 -19.88
C GLY A 399 -22.35 -2.50 -20.66
N LYS A 400 -21.51 -1.54 -21.07
CA LYS A 400 -20.29 -1.75 -21.86
C LYS A 400 -19.03 -1.92 -21.01
N GLU A 401 -18.88 -1.09 -19.99
CA GLU A 401 -17.63 -0.97 -19.23
C GLU A 401 -17.35 -2.15 -18.29
N THR A 402 -16.07 -2.31 -17.96
CA THR A 402 -15.58 -3.32 -17.01
C THR A 402 -14.68 -2.67 -15.97
N GLU A 403 -14.36 -3.43 -14.91
CA GLU A 403 -13.34 -3.05 -13.94
C GLU A 403 -12.01 -2.65 -14.63
N MET A 404 -11.60 -3.40 -15.66
CA MET A 404 -10.36 -3.12 -16.38
C MET A 404 -10.44 -1.84 -17.24
N THR A 405 -11.58 -1.50 -17.84
CA THR A 405 -11.71 -0.23 -18.58
C THR A 405 -11.72 0.97 -17.63
N ALA A 406 -12.35 0.84 -16.46
CA ALA A 406 -12.32 1.87 -15.43
C ALA A 406 -10.91 2.08 -14.82
N ALA A 407 -10.18 1.00 -14.56
CA ALA A 407 -8.79 1.05 -14.12
C ALA A 407 -7.87 1.73 -15.15
N HIS A 408 -8.06 1.47 -16.45
CA HIS A 408 -7.30 2.16 -17.49
C HIS A 408 -7.70 3.64 -17.61
N TYR A 409 -8.99 3.96 -17.55
CA TYR A 409 -9.50 5.33 -17.73
C TYR A 409 -8.96 6.31 -16.68
N VAL A 410 -8.97 5.93 -15.38
CA VAL A 410 -8.43 6.82 -14.32
C VAL A 410 -6.93 7.08 -14.49
N ASN A 411 -6.19 6.09 -14.97
CA ASN A 411 -4.76 6.22 -15.23
C ASN A 411 -4.46 7.06 -16.48
N GLU A 412 -5.32 7.01 -17.51
CA GLU A 412 -5.26 7.93 -18.65
C GLU A 412 -5.59 9.38 -18.23
N CYS A 413 -6.56 9.57 -17.34
CA CYS A 413 -6.83 10.89 -16.75
C CYS A 413 -5.65 11.40 -15.90
N ARG A 414 -5.02 10.54 -15.08
CA ARG A 414 -3.79 10.88 -14.33
C ARG A 414 -2.60 11.18 -15.23
N SER A 415 -2.44 10.52 -16.38
CA SER A 415 -1.31 10.79 -17.30
C SER A 415 -1.40 12.17 -17.95
N LYS A 416 -2.61 12.75 -18.05
CA LYS A 416 -2.84 14.10 -18.58
C LYS A 416 -2.53 15.20 -17.55
N GLN A 417 -2.49 14.87 -16.26
CA GLN A 417 -2.23 15.84 -15.20
C GLN A 417 -0.75 16.25 -15.15
N LYS A 418 -0.51 17.52 -14.86
CA LYS A 418 0.84 18.12 -14.85
C LYS A 418 1.76 17.38 -13.89
N ASP A 419 3.00 17.14 -14.32
CA ASP A 419 4.09 16.50 -13.57
C ASP A 419 3.87 15.00 -13.24
N SER A 420 2.84 14.37 -13.80
CA SER A 420 2.52 12.94 -13.64
C SER A 420 3.66 12.01 -14.06
N ARG A 421 3.76 10.87 -13.37
CA ARG A 421 4.78 9.81 -13.53
C ARG A 421 4.19 8.40 -13.54
N GLY A 422 2.88 8.28 -13.78
CA GLY A 422 2.13 7.02 -13.74
C GLY A 422 1.46 6.77 -12.38
N PRO A 423 0.80 5.62 -12.19
CA PRO A 423 0.15 5.29 -10.92
C PRO A 423 1.16 4.97 -9.80
N SER A 424 0.72 5.11 -8.55
CA SER A 424 1.52 4.83 -7.34
C SER A 424 1.40 3.39 -6.83
N PHE A 425 0.42 2.62 -7.33
CA PHE A 425 0.26 1.16 -7.17
C PHE A 425 -0.67 0.63 -8.28
N GLU A 426 -0.87 -0.68 -8.36
CA GLU A 426 -1.79 -1.28 -9.35
C GLU A 426 -3.25 -0.95 -9.01
N THR A 427 -3.98 -0.34 -9.94
CA THR A 427 -5.33 0.17 -9.67
C THR A 427 -6.32 -0.95 -9.35
N ILE A 428 -6.82 -0.92 -8.12
CA ILE A 428 -7.91 -1.74 -7.64
C ILE A 428 -9.21 -1.14 -8.20
N SER A 429 -9.86 -1.89 -9.07
CA SER A 429 -11.17 -1.55 -9.62
C SER A 429 -12.03 -2.79 -9.51
N ALA A 430 -13.11 -2.70 -8.73
CA ALA A 430 -13.78 -3.88 -8.21
C ALA A 430 -15.30 -3.64 -8.12
N SER A 431 -16.09 -4.57 -8.66
CA SER A 431 -17.55 -4.50 -8.66
C SER A 431 -18.19 -5.71 -7.97
N GLY A 432 -19.17 -5.43 -7.10
CA GLY A 432 -19.89 -6.45 -6.34
C GLY A 432 -18.93 -7.39 -5.57
N PRO A 433 -19.01 -8.71 -5.76
CA PRO A 433 -18.17 -9.68 -5.02
C PRO A 433 -16.66 -9.47 -5.12
N ASN A 434 -16.16 -8.85 -6.20
CA ASN A 434 -14.73 -8.56 -6.32
C ASN A 434 -14.29 -7.47 -5.34
N ALA A 435 -15.15 -6.53 -4.97
CA ALA A 435 -14.84 -5.48 -4.00
C ALA A 435 -14.64 -6.03 -2.57
N ALA A 436 -15.16 -7.23 -2.27
CA ALA A 436 -14.92 -7.93 -1.01
C ALA A 436 -13.46 -8.45 -0.86
N LEU A 437 -12.65 -8.40 -1.92
CA LEU A 437 -11.24 -8.77 -1.91
C LEU A 437 -10.39 -7.50 -1.81
N ALA A 438 -9.88 -7.20 -0.61
CA ALA A 438 -9.31 -5.89 -0.27
C ALA A 438 -8.19 -5.39 -1.20
N HIS A 439 -7.43 -6.31 -1.81
CA HIS A 439 -6.28 -6.06 -2.72
C HIS A 439 -6.55 -6.57 -4.16
N TYR A 440 -7.79 -6.55 -4.65
CA TYR A 440 -8.14 -7.05 -5.98
C TYR A 440 -7.77 -6.08 -7.12
N SER A 441 -6.87 -6.51 -8.02
CA SER A 441 -6.64 -5.85 -9.31
C SER A 441 -7.30 -6.65 -10.46
N PRO A 442 -8.00 -5.99 -11.40
CA PRO A 442 -8.73 -6.68 -12.46
C PRO A 442 -7.80 -7.20 -13.57
N SER A 443 -8.02 -8.45 -13.96
CA SER A 443 -7.29 -9.11 -15.05
C SER A 443 -8.22 -9.53 -16.19
N ASN A 444 -7.66 -9.87 -17.35
CA ASN A 444 -8.41 -10.47 -18.48
C ASN A 444 -9.21 -11.74 -18.09
N ALA A 445 -8.85 -12.43 -17.00
CA ALA A 445 -9.55 -13.63 -16.52
C ALA A 445 -10.58 -13.35 -15.41
N THR A 446 -10.52 -12.19 -14.75
CA THR A 446 -11.33 -11.89 -13.56
C THR A 446 -12.25 -10.67 -13.72
N SER A 447 -11.98 -9.80 -14.70
CA SER A 447 -12.64 -8.51 -14.83
C SER A 447 -14.15 -8.64 -15.08
N ARG A 448 -14.95 -8.14 -14.14
CA ARG A 448 -16.40 -8.06 -14.25
C ARG A 448 -16.82 -6.86 -15.11
N LYS A 449 -17.99 -6.98 -15.74
CA LYS A 449 -18.74 -5.81 -16.23
C LYS A 449 -19.22 -4.98 -15.05
N LEU A 450 -19.25 -3.67 -15.20
CA LEU A 450 -19.86 -2.77 -14.24
C LEU A 450 -21.39 -2.76 -14.45
N THR A 451 -22.14 -2.74 -13.36
CA THR A 451 -23.61 -2.71 -13.37
C THR A 451 -24.11 -1.56 -12.49
N VAL A 452 -25.40 -1.22 -12.59
CA VAL A 452 -26.02 -0.21 -11.72
C VAL A 452 -26.50 -0.80 -10.38
N ASP A 453 -26.63 -2.12 -10.29
CA ASP A 453 -27.22 -2.83 -9.15
C ASP A 453 -26.18 -3.35 -8.14
N GLU A 454 -24.89 -3.16 -8.44
CA GLU A 454 -23.76 -3.54 -7.59
C GLU A 454 -23.03 -2.29 -7.05
N MET A 455 -22.41 -2.43 -5.87
CA MET A 455 -21.41 -1.45 -5.43
C MET A 455 -20.17 -1.52 -6.30
N TYR A 456 -19.55 -0.37 -6.53
CA TYR A 456 -18.26 -0.25 -7.21
C TYR A 456 -17.25 0.44 -6.30
N LEU A 457 -16.10 -0.20 -6.11
CA LEU A 457 -14.96 0.31 -5.38
C LEU A 457 -13.85 0.60 -6.39
N VAL A 458 -13.34 1.83 -6.38
CA VAL A 458 -12.09 2.19 -7.04
C VAL A 458 -11.11 2.66 -5.99
N ASP A 459 -9.96 2.02 -5.94
CA ASP A 459 -8.80 2.43 -5.16
C ASP A 459 -7.59 2.56 -6.08
N SER A 460 -6.99 3.74 -6.08
CA SER A 460 -6.00 4.12 -7.06
C SER A 460 -5.30 5.42 -6.68
N GLY A 461 -3.98 5.47 -6.86
CA GLY A 461 -3.17 6.67 -6.65
C GLY A 461 -2.25 7.02 -7.82
N GLY A 462 -1.62 8.19 -7.76
CA GLY A 462 -0.72 8.72 -8.78
C GLY A 462 0.63 9.15 -8.22
N GLN A 463 1.69 8.90 -8.98
CA GLN A 463 3.02 9.50 -8.79
C GLN A 463 3.10 10.82 -9.57
N TYR A 464 3.56 11.87 -8.92
CA TYR A 464 3.84 13.18 -9.51
C TYR A 464 5.25 13.62 -9.09
N LEU A 465 5.97 14.43 -9.88
CA LEU A 465 7.31 14.92 -9.48
C LEU A 465 7.33 15.67 -8.13
N ASP A 466 6.16 16.16 -7.70
CA ASP A 466 5.92 16.93 -6.48
C ASP A 466 5.13 16.19 -5.38
N GLY A 467 4.65 14.97 -5.60
CA GLY A 467 3.85 14.26 -4.59
C GLY A 467 3.49 12.83 -4.97
N THR A 468 3.08 12.05 -3.99
CA THR A 468 2.41 10.76 -4.21
C THR A 468 0.99 10.92 -3.70
N THR A 469 0.01 10.35 -4.41
CA THR A 469 -1.38 10.33 -3.99
C THR A 469 -1.87 8.89 -3.82
N ASP A 470 -2.93 8.76 -3.05
CA ASP A 470 -3.61 7.51 -2.72
C ASP A 470 -5.07 7.84 -2.37
N ILE A 471 -6.05 7.07 -2.86
CA ILE A 471 -7.48 7.38 -2.67
C ILE A 471 -8.44 6.28 -3.13
N THR A 472 -9.07 5.62 -2.17
CA THR A 472 -10.28 4.82 -2.37
C THR A 472 -11.58 5.65 -2.37
N ARG A 473 -12.46 5.38 -3.34
CA ARG A 473 -13.89 5.74 -3.28
C ARG A 473 -14.77 4.54 -3.63
N THR A 474 -15.83 4.34 -2.83
CA THR A 474 -16.89 3.35 -3.11
C THR A 474 -18.19 4.08 -3.45
N VAL A 475 -18.91 3.65 -4.50
CA VAL A 475 -20.09 4.31 -5.09
C VAL A 475 -21.17 3.30 -5.52
N HIS A 476 -22.39 3.77 -5.82
CA HIS A 476 -23.50 2.94 -6.29
C HIS A 476 -24.37 3.72 -7.30
N TRP A 477 -24.61 3.19 -8.50
CA TRP A 477 -25.35 3.94 -9.54
C TRP A 477 -26.88 3.79 -9.45
N GLY A 478 -27.39 2.60 -9.12
CA GLY A 478 -28.80 2.31 -8.85
C GLY A 478 -29.20 2.54 -7.38
N ILE A 479 -30.03 1.65 -6.84
CA ILE A 479 -30.58 1.73 -5.47
C ILE A 479 -29.80 0.79 -4.52
N PRO A 480 -28.99 1.31 -3.57
CA PRO A 480 -28.28 0.47 -2.61
C PRO A 480 -29.22 -0.08 -1.53
N THR A 481 -28.89 -1.27 -1.03
CA THR A 481 -29.60 -1.95 0.08
C THR A 481 -29.31 -1.30 1.44
N ASP A 482 -30.18 -1.54 2.42
CA ASP A 482 -29.99 -1.02 3.79
C ASP A 482 -28.69 -1.51 4.43
N MET A 483 -28.28 -2.76 4.19
CA MET A 483 -27.00 -3.30 4.68
C MET A 483 -25.79 -2.58 4.06
N GLN A 484 -25.84 -2.26 2.76
CA GLN A 484 -24.78 -1.50 2.09
C GLN A 484 -24.71 -0.06 2.61
N LYS A 485 -25.87 0.59 2.83
CA LYS A 485 -25.96 1.92 3.44
C LYS A 485 -25.42 1.95 4.87
N GLU A 486 -25.84 1.01 5.73
CA GLU A 486 -25.38 0.95 7.11
C GLU A 486 -23.87 0.68 7.18
N ALA A 487 -23.36 -0.31 6.43
CA ALA A 487 -21.94 -0.61 6.39
C ALA A 487 -21.11 0.58 5.89
N PHE A 488 -21.52 1.23 4.80
CA PHE A 488 -20.82 2.40 4.26
C PHE A 488 -20.82 3.56 5.24
N THR A 489 -21.97 3.82 5.88
CA THR A 489 -22.09 4.90 6.86
C THR A 489 -21.20 4.64 8.08
N ARG A 490 -21.12 3.40 8.57
CA ARG A 490 -20.23 3.03 9.69
C ARG A 490 -18.75 3.12 9.33
N VAL A 491 -18.37 2.77 8.11
CA VAL A 491 -17.00 3.00 7.58
C VAL A 491 -16.70 4.50 7.52
N LEU A 492 -17.61 5.30 6.95
CA LEU A 492 -17.47 6.76 6.85
C LEU A 492 -17.37 7.42 8.24
N MET A 493 -18.18 6.99 9.20
CA MET A 493 -18.09 7.43 10.59
C MET A 493 -16.68 7.16 11.15
N GLY A 494 -16.08 6.00 10.86
CA GLY A 494 -14.71 5.68 11.26
C GLY A 494 -13.66 6.63 10.66
N ASN A 495 -13.72 6.91 9.37
CA ASN A 495 -12.83 7.87 8.68
C ASN A 495 -12.99 9.28 9.29
N ILE A 496 -14.23 9.74 9.47
CA ILE A 496 -14.54 11.06 10.04
C ILE A 496 -14.07 11.17 11.51
N GLU A 497 -14.22 10.13 12.34
CA GLU A 497 -13.72 10.15 13.73
C GLU A 497 -12.19 10.31 13.78
N ILE A 498 -11.44 9.64 12.89
CA ILE A 498 -9.99 9.83 12.79
C ILE A 498 -9.68 11.26 12.33
N SER A 499 -10.22 11.66 11.17
CA SER A 499 -9.92 12.94 10.52
C SER A 499 -10.28 14.18 11.35
N ARG A 500 -11.16 14.06 12.36
CA ARG A 500 -11.52 15.16 13.28
C ARG A 500 -10.87 15.06 14.68
N THR A 501 -10.08 14.04 14.95
CA THR A 501 -9.52 13.81 16.30
C THR A 501 -8.38 14.78 16.61
N ILE A 502 -8.48 15.43 17.77
CA ILE A 502 -7.44 16.29 18.36
C ILE A 502 -6.66 15.49 19.41
N PHE A 503 -5.34 15.41 19.27
CA PHE A 503 -4.48 14.53 20.07
C PHE A 503 -3.18 15.21 20.54
N PRO A 504 -2.57 14.77 21.66
CA PRO A 504 -1.27 15.28 22.10
C PRO A 504 -0.15 14.92 21.09
N SER A 505 0.79 15.83 20.87
CA SER A 505 1.98 15.54 20.06
C SER A 505 2.78 14.37 20.66
N GLY A 506 3.30 13.49 19.79
CA GLY A 506 3.98 12.24 20.19
C GLY A 506 3.06 11.03 20.40
N THR A 507 1.74 11.16 20.18
CA THR A 507 0.83 10.01 20.13
C THR A 507 1.21 9.04 19.00
N LYS A 508 1.14 7.73 19.24
CA LYS A 508 1.40 6.69 18.23
C LYS A 508 0.13 6.37 17.44
N GLY A 509 0.24 6.13 16.13
CA GLY A 509 -0.93 5.84 15.26
C GLY A 509 -1.73 4.61 15.68
N VAL A 510 -1.07 3.58 16.21
CA VAL A 510 -1.73 2.39 16.78
C VAL A 510 -2.73 2.74 17.91
N ASN A 511 -2.55 3.86 18.61
CA ASN A 511 -3.49 4.30 19.64
C ASN A 511 -4.81 4.88 19.05
N MET A 512 -4.86 5.14 17.74
CA MET A 512 -6.01 5.72 17.03
C MET A 512 -6.78 4.69 16.19
N GLU A 513 -6.22 3.50 15.95
CA GLU A 513 -6.82 2.42 15.15
C GLU A 513 -8.29 2.15 15.54
N MET A 514 -8.56 2.10 16.85
CA MET A 514 -9.90 1.88 17.42
C MET A 514 -10.94 2.89 16.90
N LEU A 515 -10.56 4.13 16.58
CA LEU A 515 -11.48 5.15 16.08
C LEU A 515 -12.08 4.76 14.73
N GLY A 516 -11.26 4.21 13.83
CA GLY A 516 -11.69 3.69 12.54
C GLY A 516 -12.47 2.38 12.63
N ARG A 517 -12.49 1.70 13.78
CA ARG A 517 -13.18 0.42 13.99
C ARG A 517 -14.46 0.54 14.82
N ARG A 518 -14.55 1.50 15.74
CA ARG A 518 -15.62 1.61 16.76
C ARG A 518 -17.03 1.47 16.18
N ALA A 519 -17.36 2.23 15.14
CA ALA A 519 -18.69 2.24 14.54
C ALA A 519 -19.08 0.90 13.88
N LEU A 520 -18.11 0.07 13.49
CA LEU A 520 -18.34 -1.30 12.99
C LEU A 520 -18.44 -2.31 14.14
N TRP A 521 -17.57 -2.19 15.15
CA TRP A 521 -17.59 -3.04 16.35
C TRP A 521 -18.91 -2.94 17.13
N GLU A 522 -19.56 -1.76 17.13
CA GLU A 522 -20.88 -1.54 17.72
C GLU A 522 -22.01 -2.43 17.14
N VAL A 523 -21.79 -3.05 15.97
CA VAL A 523 -22.68 -4.04 15.34
C VAL A 523 -21.96 -5.36 14.99
N GLY A 524 -20.79 -5.62 15.58
CA GLY A 524 -20.02 -6.85 15.38
C GLY A 524 -19.32 -7.00 14.02
N LEU A 525 -19.20 -5.93 13.24
CA LEU A 525 -18.46 -5.90 11.97
C LEU A 525 -17.00 -5.48 12.18
N ASN A 526 -16.09 -5.85 11.27
CA ASN A 526 -14.67 -5.47 11.31
C ASN A 526 -14.01 -5.56 9.92
N TYR A 527 -12.77 -5.09 9.77
CA TYR A 527 -11.93 -5.25 8.56
C TYR A 527 -10.56 -5.85 8.86
N GLY A 528 -10.00 -6.60 7.91
CA GLY A 528 -8.80 -7.42 8.09
C GLY A 528 -7.43 -6.75 7.85
N HIS A 529 -7.39 -5.45 7.55
CA HIS A 529 -6.16 -4.68 7.31
C HIS A 529 -5.99 -3.58 8.38
N GLY A 530 -4.91 -2.80 8.26
CA GLY A 530 -4.67 -1.63 9.09
C GLY A 530 -5.69 -0.51 8.85
N THR A 531 -5.68 0.50 9.71
CA THR A 531 -6.51 1.71 9.56
C THR A 531 -5.76 2.84 8.82
N GLY A 532 -4.53 2.58 8.36
CA GLY A 532 -3.69 3.58 7.70
C GLY A 532 -2.19 3.34 7.76
N HIS A 533 -1.53 3.82 6.71
CA HIS A 533 -0.08 4.00 6.59
C HIS A 533 0.28 5.48 6.39
N GLY A 534 1.58 5.76 6.30
CA GLY A 534 2.08 7.06 5.85
C GLY A 534 2.24 7.11 4.33
N VAL A 535 2.44 8.31 3.79
CA VAL A 535 2.68 8.55 2.35
C VAL A 535 3.90 9.46 2.18
N GLY A 536 4.82 9.10 1.28
CA GLY A 536 5.99 9.92 0.94
C GLY A 536 5.76 10.85 -0.26
N ASN A 537 6.60 11.88 -0.43
CA ASN A 537 6.49 12.82 -1.56
C ASN A 537 7.27 12.32 -2.79
N TYR A 538 6.54 11.93 -3.85
CA TYR A 538 7.04 11.27 -5.05
C TYR A 538 7.91 10.07 -4.66
N PHE A 539 7.31 9.03 -4.11
CA PHE A 539 8.00 8.05 -3.27
C PHE A 539 7.20 6.76 -3.14
N GLY A 540 7.59 5.88 -2.22
CA GLY A 540 6.70 4.80 -1.78
C GLY A 540 5.37 5.36 -1.29
N VAL A 541 4.27 4.80 -1.81
CA VAL A 541 2.91 5.16 -1.40
C VAL A 541 2.62 4.71 0.04
N HIS A 542 3.16 3.56 0.42
CA HIS A 542 3.25 3.12 1.80
C HIS A 542 4.59 3.62 2.40
N GLU A 543 4.53 4.48 3.41
CA GLU A 543 5.69 4.92 4.19
C GLU A 543 5.53 4.56 5.67
N CYS A 544 6.57 3.95 6.25
CA CYS A 544 6.59 3.52 7.65
C CYS A 544 6.51 4.71 8.63
N THR A 545 5.41 4.83 9.36
CA THR A 545 5.15 5.91 10.32
C THR A 545 5.85 5.65 11.66
N ILE A 546 7.02 6.26 11.85
CA ILE A 546 7.77 6.19 13.13
C ILE A 546 7.12 7.16 14.14
N ALA A 547 5.95 6.74 14.64
CA ALA A 547 4.93 7.54 15.33
C ALA A 547 4.31 8.66 14.46
N LEU A 548 3.19 9.24 14.92
CA LEU A 548 2.48 10.33 14.21
C LEU A 548 3.15 11.70 14.49
N LEU A 549 4.46 11.76 14.35
CA LEU A 549 5.28 12.94 14.65
C LEU A 549 5.30 13.94 13.49
N ILE A 550 4.12 14.27 12.93
CA ILE A 550 3.94 15.14 11.74
C ILE A 550 4.23 14.40 10.41
N VAL A 551 3.62 13.22 10.26
CA VAL A 551 3.57 12.45 9.00
C VAL A 551 2.20 12.61 8.36
N VAL A 552 2.14 12.51 7.03
CA VAL A 552 0.90 12.25 6.29
C VAL A 552 0.33 10.91 6.75
N SER A 553 -0.99 10.79 6.93
CA SER A 553 -1.66 9.54 7.30
C SER A 553 -2.82 9.27 6.35
N LEU A 554 -3.19 8.00 6.19
CA LEU A 554 -4.35 7.56 5.41
C LEU A 554 -5.39 6.89 6.32
N PRO A 555 -6.42 7.58 6.85
CA PRO A 555 -7.62 6.93 7.35
C PRO A 555 -8.32 6.14 6.22
N GLU A 556 -8.01 4.84 6.12
CA GLU A 556 -8.51 3.87 5.11
C GLU A 556 -9.50 2.81 5.67
N PRO A 557 -10.41 3.10 6.64
CA PRO A 557 -11.30 2.05 7.14
C PRO A 557 -12.15 1.43 6.03
N GLY A 558 -12.51 0.16 6.22
CA GLY A 558 -13.31 -0.58 5.26
C GLY A 558 -14.24 -1.60 5.92
N TYR A 559 -14.97 -2.33 5.07
CA TYR A 559 -15.74 -3.50 5.44
C TYR A 559 -15.94 -4.37 4.20
N TYR A 560 -15.73 -5.68 4.34
CA TYR A 560 -15.75 -6.63 3.23
C TYR A 560 -16.71 -7.76 3.57
N LYS A 561 -17.80 -7.86 2.81
CA LYS A 561 -18.79 -8.92 2.93
C LYS A 561 -18.54 -9.95 1.84
N GLU A 562 -17.96 -11.07 2.25
CA GLU A 562 -17.53 -12.16 1.37
C GLU A 562 -18.64 -12.55 0.36
N ASN A 563 -18.26 -12.69 -0.91
CA ASN A 563 -19.13 -13.05 -2.03
C ASN A 563 -20.30 -12.08 -2.31
N ASP A 564 -20.31 -10.86 -1.76
CA ASP A 564 -21.39 -9.88 -1.93
C ASP A 564 -20.87 -8.49 -2.34
N PHE A 565 -20.22 -7.76 -1.43
CA PHE A 565 -19.66 -6.42 -1.69
C PHE A 565 -18.51 -6.08 -0.75
N GLY A 566 -17.72 -5.08 -1.10
CA GLY A 566 -16.78 -4.46 -0.17
C GLY A 566 -16.76 -2.94 -0.30
N ILE A 567 -16.29 -2.30 0.77
CA ILE A 567 -16.25 -0.86 0.97
C ILE A 567 -14.90 -0.54 1.57
N ARG A 568 -14.24 0.49 1.03
CA ARG A 568 -13.17 1.24 1.71
C ARG A 568 -13.39 2.72 1.42
N ILE A 569 -13.12 3.57 2.41
CA ILE A 569 -13.25 5.02 2.31
C ILE A 569 -11.97 5.62 2.87
N GLU A 570 -11.23 6.27 1.99
CA GLU A 570 -9.83 6.58 2.23
C GLU A 570 -9.49 7.98 1.79
N ASP A 571 -8.74 8.67 2.64
CA ASP A 571 -8.36 10.04 2.40
C ASP A 571 -6.97 10.31 2.94
N VAL A 572 -6.07 10.84 2.10
CA VAL A 572 -4.80 11.38 2.56
C VAL A 572 -5.06 12.59 3.45
N VAL A 573 -4.49 12.58 4.67
CA VAL A 573 -4.56 13.68 5.64
C VAL A 573 -3.17 14.12 6.10
N VAL A 574 -2.96 15.43 6.26
CA VAL A 574 -1.74 16.03 6.80
C VAL A 574 -1.94 16.35 8.28
N ILE A 575 -0.94 16.06 9.13
CA ILE A 575 -0.98 16.43 10.54
C ILE A 575 -0.64 17.92 10.71
N VAL A 576 -1.53 18.67 11.38
CA VAL A 576 -1.40 20.12 11.61
C VAL A 576 -1.59 20.47 13.11
N PRO A 577 -1.07 21.62 13.58
CA PRO A 577 -1.29 22.08 14.96
C PRO A 577 -2.77 22.32 15.28
N ALA A 578 -3.21 21.90 16.46
CA ALA A 578 -4.58 22.10 16.94
C ALA A 578 -4.63 23.12 18.09
N HIS A 579 -5.45 24.17 17.93
CA HIS A 579 -5.73 25.11 19.01
C HIS A 579 -6.72 24.48 20.01
N THR A 580 -6.30 24.36 21.28
CA THR A 580 -7.17 23.86 22.36
C THR A 580 -7.30 24.88 23.48
N LYS A 581 -8.36 24.76 24.29
CA LYS A 581 -8.69 25.67 25.39
C LYS A 581 -7.66 25.67 26.54
N TYR A 582 -6.89 24.60 26.71
CA TYR A 582 -6.05 24.38 27.90
C TYR A 582 -4.61 23.93 27.61
N GLY A 583 -4.28 23.54 26.38
CA GLY A 583 -2.97 22.99 26.03
C GLY A 583 -2.45 23.47 24.68
N HIS A 584 -1.13 23.65 24.59
CA HIS A 584 -0.45 24.28 23.46
C HIS A 584 0.39 23.32 22.59
N ASN A 585 0.34 22.00 22.88
CA ASN A 585 1.09 20.97 22.14
C ASN A 585 0.16 19.83 21.68
N TYR A 586 -0.89 20.22 20.94
CA TYR A 586 -1.88 19.32 20.36
C TYR A 586 -1.85 19.42 18.83
N LEU A 587 -2.25 18.33 18.19
CA LEU A 587 -2.29 18.14 16.75
C LEU A 587 -3.69 17.67 16.34
N THR A 588 -4.03 17.85 15.07
CA THR A 588 -5.23 17.36 14.39
C THR A 588 -4.87 17.02 12.94
N PHE A 589 -5.81 16.50 12.18
CA PHE A 589 -5.63 16.22 10.75
C PHE A 589 -6.28 17.29 9.87
N GLU A 590 -5.71 17.49 8.68
CA GLU A 590 -6.22 18.30 7.57
C GLU A 590 -6.34 17.38 6.34
N THR A 591 -7.57 17.19 5.83
CA THR A 591 -7.80 16.30 4.68
C THR A 591 -7.39 16.95 3.37
N VAL A 592 -6.48 16.31 2.63
CA VAL A 592 -5.97 16.81 1.33
C VAL A 592 -6.52 16.05 0.13
N SER A 593 -7.19 14.91 0.34
CA SER A 593 -8.00 14.23 -0.69
C SER A 593 -9.33 14.94 -0.91
N LEU A 594 -9.64 15.35 -2.15
CA LEU A 594 -10.71 16.32 -2.46
C LEU A 594 -11.80 15.78 -3.39
N VAL A 595 -12.27 14.56 -3.15
CA VAL A 595 -13.30 13.88 -3.95
C VAL A 595 -14.53 13.58 -3.08
N PRO A 596 -15.76 13.97 -3.46
CA PRO A 596 -16.94 13.73 -2.64
C PRO A 596 -17.26 12.23 -2.48
N TYR A 597 -17.86 11.87 -1.36
CA TYR A 597 -18.38 10.52 -1.12
C TYR A 597 -19.77 10.36 -1.76
N ASP A 598 -20.17 9.13 -2.11
CA ASP A 598 -21.51 8.89 -2.69
C ASP A 598 -22.62 9.12 -1.65
N ARG A 599 -23.46 10.12 -1.92
CA ARG A 599 -24.58 10.51 -1.07
C ARG A 599 -25.64 9.43 -0.90
N LYS A 600 -25.79 8.51 -1.85
CA LYS A 600 -26.82 7.44 -1.80
C LYS A 600 -26.52 6.39 -0.73
N LEU A 601 -25.24 6.23 -0.42
CA LEU A 601 -24.75 5.24 0.55
C LEU A 601 -24.72 5.78 2.00
N ILE A 602 -24.97 7.08 2.19
CA ILE A 602 -24.89 7.75 3.50
C ILE A 602 -26.27 7.79 4.16
N ASP A 603 -26.43 7.08 5.27
CA ASP A 603 -27.60 7.17 6.13
C ASP A 603 -27.39 8.20 7.24
N THR A 604 -27.90 9.41 7.03
CA THR A 604 -27.73 10.53 7.97
C THR A 604 -28.36 10.29 9.35
N SER A 605 -29.19 9.25 9.54
CA SER A 605 -29.79 8.92 10.84
C SER A 605 -28.81 8.26 11.81
N LEU A 606 -27.75 7.61 11.30
CA LEU A 606 -26.68 6.99 12.09
C LEU A 606 -25.60 8.00 12.50
N MET A 607 -25.52 9.15 11.82
CA MET A 607 -24.44 10.13 11.98
C MET A 607 -24.75 11.17 13.05
N SER A 608 -23.76 11.49 13.89
CA SER A 608 -23.86 12.58 14.85
C SER A 608 -23.87 13.97 14.16
N PRO A 609 -24.47 15.00 14.78
CA PRO A 609 -24.46 16.37 14.23
C PRO A 609 -23.06 16.90 13.91
N GLN A 610 -22.04 16.50 14.70
CA GLN A 610 -20.65 16.92 14.50
C GLN A 610 -19.99 16.20 13.31
N GLN A 611 -20.35 14.95 13.03
CA GLN A 611 -19.89 14.24 11.82
C GLN A 611 -20.54 14.84 10.56
N LEU A 612 -21.84 15.17 10.62
CA LEU A 612 -22.53 15.87 9.54
C LEU A 612 -21.96 17.28 9.30
N GLN A 613 -21.59 18.00 10.36
CA GLN A 613 -20.95 19.31 10.25
C GLN A 613 -19.53 19.21 9.65
N TRP A 614 -18.75 18.20 10.03
CA TRP A 614 -17.45 17.93 9.42
C TRP A 614 -17.60 17.63 7.92
N LEU A 615 -18.59 16.83 7.55
CA LEU A 615 -18.88 16.43 6.17
C LEU A 615 -19.33 17.62 5.30
N ASP A 616 -20.19 18.49 5.82
CA ASP A 616 -20.61 19.71 5.13
C ASP A 616 -19.42 20.70 4.97
N ASN A 617 -18.55 20.82 5.98
CA ASN A 617 -17.32 21.61 5.87
C ASN A 617 -16.35 21.03 4.83
N TYR A 618 -16.14 19.70 4.81
CA TYR A 618 -15.31 19.02 3.82
C TYR A 618 -15.81 19.28 2.38
N TYR A 619 -17.14 19.26 2.18
CA TYR A 619 -17.76 19.58 0.90
C TYR A 619 -17.63 21.06 0.51
N LEU A 620 -17.54 22.00 1.46
CA LEU A 620 -17.17 23.40 1.18
C LEU A 620 -15.71 23.50 0.73
N THR A 621 -14.77 22.83 1.41
CA THR A 621 -13.35 22.81 1.02
C THR A 621 -13.14 22.25 -0.39
N ILE A 622 -13.87 21.19 -0.77
CA ILE A 622 -13.86 20.67 -2.16
C ILE A 622 -14.37 21.75 -3.13
N ARG A 623 -15.50 22.42 -2.83
CA ARG A 623 -16.06 23.46 -3.71
C ARG A 623 -15.10 24.62 -3.95
N GLU A 624 -14.35 25.02 -2.94
CA GLU A 624 -13.38 26.11 -3.02
C GLU A 624 -12.14 25.70 -3.82
N LEU A 625 -11.44 24.64 -3.40
CA LEU A 625 -10.17 24.22 -3.99
C LEU A 625 -10.35 23.61 -5.39
N MET A 626 -11.28 22.66 -5.54
CA MET A 626 -11.55 22.02 -6.84
C MET A 626 -12.32 22.96 -7.77
N GLY A 627 -13.14 23.87 -7.25
CA GLY A 627 -13.81 24.89 -8.06
C GLY A 627 -12.80 25.77 -8.82
N ALA A 628 -11.76 26.23 -8.13
CA ALA A 628 -10.70 27.05 -8.72
C ALA A 628 -9.82 26.25 -9.70
N GLU A 629 -9.45 25.01 -9.38
CA GLU A 629 -8.62 24.17 -10.26
C GLU A 629 -9.38 23.76 -11.54
N LEU A 630 -10.66 23.40 -11.43
CA LEU A 630 -11.48 23.03 -12.59
C LEU A 630 -11.73 24.23 -13.51
N ASP A 631 -11.94 25.44 -12.95
CA ASP A 631 -11.94 26.67 -13.75
C ASP A 631 -10.59 26.88 -14.47
N ARG A 632 -9.47 26.68 -13.76
CA ARG A 632 -8.10 26.83 -14.30
C ARG A 632 -7.79 25.82 -15.41
N GLN A 633 -8.42 24.64 -15.41
CA GLN A 633 -8.32 23.64 -16.49
C GLN A 633 -9.43 23.78 -17.55
N GLY A 634 -10.43 24.65 -17.36
CA GLY A 634 -11.58 24.83 -18.27
C GLY A 634 -12.68 23.76 -18.15
N LEU A 635 -12.60 22.90 -17.13
CA LEU A 635 -13.39 21.67 -16.94
C LEU A 635 -14.77 21.96 -16.35
N THR A 636 -15.63 22.53 -17.20
CA THR A 636 -16.94 23.07 -16.79
C THR A 636 -17.95 21.97 -16.43
N GLU A 637 -17.94 20.82 -17.13
CA GLU A 637 -18.84 19.70 -16.80
C GLU A 637 -18.47 19.07 -15.46
N GLU A 638 -17.18 18.80 -15.24
CA GLU A 638 -16.62 18.29 -13.99
C GLU A 638 -16.94 19.22 -12.81
N LYS A 639 -16.85 20.54 -13.02
CA LYS A 639 -17.24 21.53 -12.01
C LYS A 639 -18.74 21.46 -11.71
N THR A 640 -19.61 21.37 -12.71
CA THR A 640 -21.06 21.18 -12.50
C THR A 640 -21.35 19.86 -11.77
N TRP A 641 -20.66 18.77 -12.11
CA TRP A 641 -20.77 17.48 -11.45
C TRP A 641 -20.33 17.53 -9.98
N MET A 642 -19.20 18.20 -9.69
CA MET A 642 -18.71 18.39 -8.33
C MET A 642 -19.70 19.23 -7.50
N LEU A 643 -20.23 20.31 -8.05
CA LEU A 643 -21.20 21.19 -7.39
C LEU A 643 -22.54 20.48 -7.08
N LYS A 644 -22.93 19.46 -7.88
CA LYS A 644 -24.08 18.57 -7.63
C LYS A 644 -23.84 17.63 -6.44
N HIS A 645 -22.65 17.04 -6.32
CA HIS A 645 -22.40 16.02 -5.29
C HIS A 645 -21.98 16.59 -3.92
N THR A 646 -21.43 17.80 -3.89
CA THR A 646 -20.97 18.51 -2.67
C THR A 646 -22.07 19.34 -1.97
N VAL A 647 -23.36 19.02 -2.13
CA VAL A 647 -24.47 19.81 -1.51
C VAL A 647 -24.52 19.59 0.03
N PRO A 648 -24.68 20.63 0.87
CA PRO A 648 -24.72 20.43 2.32
C PRO A 648 -25.93 19.61 2.79
N PHE A 649 -25.70 18.59 3.62
CA PHE A 649 -26.75 17.77 4.23
C PHE A 649 -27.64 18.58 5.20
N GLN A 650 -27.05 19.46 6.02
CA GLN A 650 -27.81 20.22 7.01
C GLN A 650 -28.72 21.31 6.39
N SER A 651 -28.53 21.65 5.11
CA SER A 651 -29.39 22.62 4.40
C SER A 651 -30.79 22.08 4.10
N ALA A 652 -30.96 20.75 3.96
CA ALA A 652 -32.22 20.14 3.55
C ALA A 652 -33.30 20.23 4.66
N THR A 653 -32.91 20.07 5.92
CA THR A 653 -33.83 20.13 7.07
C THR A 653 -34.33 21.55 7.33
N ALA A 654 -33.51 22.57 7.09
CA ALA A 654 -33.91 23.98 7.20
C ALA A 654 -35.03 24.33 6.21
N SER A 655 -34.95 23.85 4.96
CA SER A 655 -36.01 24.06 3.95
C SER A 655 -37.34 23.44 4.38
N ALA A 656 -37.32 22.23 4.94
CA ALA A 656 -38.50 21.58 5.48
C ALA A 656 -39.10 22.36 6.67
N ALA A 657 -38.26 22.86 7.60
CA ALA A 657 -38.71 23.64 8.74
C ALA A 657 -39.35 24.99 8.36
N VAL A 658 -38.85 25.68 7.33
CA VAL A 658 -39.47 26.91 6.81
C VAL A 658 -40.85 26.62 6.22
N SER A 659 -41.03 25.48 5.53
CA SER A 659 -42.33 25.08 4.98
C SER A 659 -43.38 24.84 6.08
N SER A 660 -43.03 24.16 7.18
CA SER A 660 -43.96 23.89 8.28
C SER A 660 -44.24 25.12 9.16
N LEU A 661 -43.26 26.02 9.32
CA LEU A 661 -43.47 27.33 9.95
C LEU A 661 -44.44 28.21 9.14
N SER A 662 -44.33 28.23 7.80
CA SER A 662 -45.26 29.00 6.96
C SER A 662 -46.69 28.45 7.02
N LEU A 663 -46.85 27.11 7.01
CA LEU A 663 -48.16 26.46 7.17
C LEU A 663 -48.78 26.75 8.55
N THR A 664 -48.01 26.63 9.64
CA THR A 664 -48.53 26.89 11.00
C THR A 664 -48.88 28.37 11.23
N LEU A 665 -48.11 29.31 10.67
CA LEU A 665 -48.48 30.73 10.66
C LEU A 665 -49.78 31.00 9.89
N SER A 666 -49.99 30.35 8.74
CA SER A 666 -51.24 30.49 7.97
C SER A 666 -52.46 29.94 8.73
N ALA A 667 -52.30 28.81 9.44
CA ALA A 667 -53.35 28.24 10.28
C ALA A 667 -53.72 29.15 11.46
N LEU A 668 -52.72 29.74 12.13
CA LEU A 668 -52.91 30.73 13.20
C LEU A 668 -53.61 32.01 12.71
N ALA A 669 -53.29 32.48 11.51
CA ALA A 669 -53.99 33.62 10.91
C ALA A 669 -55.48 33.31 10.65
N THR A 670 -55.80 32.11 10.16
CA THR A 670 -57.20 31.70 9.93
C THR A 670 -58.00 31.51 11.22
N THR A 671 -57.41 30.99 12.30
CA THR A 671 -58.13 30.85 13.58
C THR A 671 -58.33 32.17 14.30
N LEU A 672 -57.38 33.12 14.21
CA LEU A 672 -57.58 34.49 14.69
C LEU A 672 -58.70 35.23 13.93
N LEU A 673 -58.85 35.01 12.63
CA LEU A 673 -59.96 35.60 11.85
C LEU A 673 -61.34 35.04 12.24
N HIS A 674 -61.42 33.82 12.79
CA HIS A 674 -62.66 33.22 13.30
C HIS A 674 -62.96 33.55 14.77
N ILE A 675 -62.16 34.42 15.41
CA ILE A 675 -62.38 34.93 16.78
C ILE A 675 -62.73 36.44 16.76
N LEU A 676 -62.72 37.06 15.56
CA LEU A 676 -62.97 38.50 15.34
C LEU A 676 -64.15 38.78 14.38
N LEU A 677 -65.02 37.78 14.18
CA LEU A 677 -66.29 37.83 13.44
C LEU A 677 -67.39 37.15 14.27
#